data_AF-A0A2E5G3D1-F1
#
_entry.id   AF-A0A2E5G3D1-F1
#
_cell.length_a   1.000
_cell.length_b   1.000
_cell.length_c   1.000
_cell.angle_alpha   90.00
_cell.angle_beta   90.00
_cell.angle_gamma   90.00
#
_symmetry.space_group_name_H-M   'P 1'
#
loop_
_entity.id
_entity.type
_entity.pdbx_description
1 polymer ?
#
loop_
_entity_poly.entity_id
_entity_poly.type
_entity_poly.pdbx_seq_one_letter_code
_entity_poly.pdbx_strand_id
1 'polypeptide(L)'
;MSFAYQMGCAFALTVASVTGVSAQQAGDNASSLWGDFNHYVRVRRPKLAASYAKALMAKVNHEQLLQVVEQSGDIDYENTLALARQMADVDGVAAKLEARIQAARIAQARKSVRVSSNIEALAGTLRQRHNAVERLRGAGQFAAPQLLNVLRDQKQQKLHPHVETAMVAIGRPLVYPLSVALSQLEPVQMGQVAQILAGIEYPRALPYLKQVLEMPGVDPQAALAVQRAYDELTAKQEVPDDVTASELFLTLGENYYVAGTNGGQLPGYDTATDRGIVWDYDPRAGLISTPVPPAIFADVLAMRAAQRALALDRQMDPALSLWLGANLRRENRLGRDEVDNATHIEREPMYYARMAGPLRLHDVLDRAMTDQDTPLALDAIEALLATAGTDALLNRTGAAQPLLSALSYADRRIRFTAAFVLARARPKSDFSLSYRVVPVLAEAVRQSDLRHALVICDDQNRLNDLASQIKGLGYEAAATSTLEAAADVINTRAGFDLVVAAGTADQIESVYLQAGQNYKLATASIVAITSGVDQLRLQSKYRDQWRLTALVDGTDQNTLGQTIGQVTANSVGEPIGSDEAANFAARALTALRGIGLNGASLYNLSDAEPALIAALNDSRQPIVIAAGHVLELITSAESQISIADAALDHGADTNVRISLLNSLAESGKQMGNRLTRFQLDKLRQLVKTSDGDLALAAARAHGALTLPSEDTVSLVVD
;
A
#
# COMPACT_ATOMS: atom_id res chain seq x y z
N MET A 1 50.64 17.35 48.69
CA MET A 1 50.59 18.73 49.20
C MET A 1 49.11 19.09 49.29
N SER A 2 48.55 19.14 50.49
CA SER A 2 48.42 20.35 51.33
C SER A 2 47.27 21.24 50.84
N PHE A 3 46.15 21.35 51.54
CA PHE A 3 45.91 22.26 52.69
C PHE A 3 46.15 23.76 52.35
N ALA A 4 45.31 24.74 52.70
CA ALA A 4 43.88 24.80 53.12
C ALA A 4 43.48 26.28 53.32
N TYR A 5 42.17 26.60 53.36
CA TYR A 5 41.56 27.83 53.95
C TYR A 5 41.91 29.17 53.23
N GLN A 6 41.22 30.33 53.34
CA GLN A 6 40.04 30.86 54.09
C GLN A 6 39.53 32.15 53.36
N MET A 7 38.53 32.99 53.73
CA MET A 7 37.51 33.07 54.81
C MET A 7 36.33 34.02 54.40
N GLY A 8 35.07 33.57 54.49
CA GLY A 8 33.85 34.42 54.52
C GLY A 8 33.43 35.10 53.21
N CYS A 9 32.19 35.57 53.01
CA CYS A 9 30.98 35.60 53.87
C CYS A 9 29.75 36.00 52.99
N ALA A 10 28.46 35.83 53.34
CA ALA A 10 27.81 35.31 54.55
C ALA A 10 26.43 34.64 54.25
N PHE A 11 25.34 35.13 54.86
CA PHE A 11 23.94 34.67 54.84
C PHE A 11 23.08 35.33 53.73
N ALA A 12 21.83 34.95 53.44
CA ALA A 12 21.10 33.66 53.45
C ALA A 12 19.61 33.94 53.12
N LEU A 13 18.92 33.08 52.37
CA LEU A 13 17.45 32.98 52.44
C LEU A 13 16.97 31.60 51.96
N THR A 14 16.22 30.91 52.81
CA THR A 14 15.77 29.52 52.59
C THR A 14 14.42 29.47 51.89
N VAL A 15 14.35 28.71 50.79
CA VAL A 15 13.10 28.07 50.35
C VAL A 15 13.23 26.58 50.68
N ALA A 16 12.26 26.03 51.42
CA ALA A 16 12.32 24.65 51.87
C ALA A 16 12.11 23.68 50.70
N SER A 17 13.17 23.00 50.27
CA SER A 17 13.08 21.84 49.39
C SER A 17 12.42 20.70 50.15
N VAL A 18 11.15 20.43 49.84
CA VAL A 18 10.49 19.19 50.27
C VAL A 18 11.23 18.04 49.61
N THR A 19 12.07 17.35 50.39
CA THR A 19 12.86 16.22 49.92
C THR A 19 11.93 15.12 49.40
N GLY A 20 11.99 14.86 48.10
CA GLY A 20 11.26 13.74 47.51
C GLY A 20 11.69 12.43 48.18
N VAL A 21 10.72 11.71 48.74
CA VAL A 21 10.97 10.37 49.29
C VAL A 21 11.42 9.48 48.15
N SER A 22 12.69 9.07 48.16
CA SER A 22 13.29 8.25 47.12
C SER A 22 12.65 6.87 47.08
N ALA A 23 12.54 6.28 45.87
CA ALA A 23 11.98 4.96 45.64
C ALA A 23 12.96 3.85 46.08
N GLN A 24 13.28 3.79 47.38
CA GLN A 24 14.36 2.97 47.93
C GLN A 24 13.87 1.93 48.96
N GLN A 25 12.60 1.55 48.87
CA GLN A 25 12.05 0.30 49.41
C GLN A 25 11.25 -0.48 48.35
N ALA A 26 11.70 -0.42 47.09
CA ALA A 26 11.19 -1.35 46.08
C ALA A 26 11.66 -2.77 46.44
N GLY A 27 10.73 -3.68 46.77
CA GLY A 27 11.08 -5.02 47.23
C GLY A 27 11.92 -5.78 46.20
N ASP A 28 13.09 -6.26 46.59
CA ASP A 28 14.13 -6.66 45.62
C ASP A 28 13.76 -7.90 44.78
N ASN A 29 12.81 -8.71 45.26
CA ASN A 29 12.27 -9.87 44.54
C ASN A 29 11.09 -9.47 43.63
N ALA A 30 10.95 -10.13 42.48
CA ALA A 30 9.86 -9.90 41.54
C ALA A 30 8.47 -10.16 42.18
N SER A 31 8.36 -11.15 43.08
CA SER A 31 7.12 -11.42 43.82
C SER A 31 6.68 -10.27 44.73
N SER A 32 7.61 -9.53 45.34
CA SER A 32 7.29 -8.31 46.07
C SER A 32 6.81 -7.21 45.12
N LEU A 33 7.51 -6.95 44.01
CA LEU A 33 7.11 -5.92 43.05
C LEU A 33 5.70 -6.15 42.45
N TRP A 34 5.30 -7.42 42.29
CA TRP A 34 3.94 -7.80 41.89
C TRP A 34 2.91 -7.57 43.00
N GLY A 35 3.21 -7.97 44.24
CA GLY A 35 2.35 -7.70 45.40
C GLY A 35 2.18 -6.20 45.66
N ASP A 36 3.25 -5.43 45.57
CA ASP A 36 3.28 -3.98 45.69
C ASP A 36 2.44 -3.31 44.59
N PHE A 37 2.55 -3.78 43.34
CA PHE A 37 1.68 -3.32 42.24
C PHE A 37 0.20 -3.56 42.55
N ASN A 38 -0.20 -4.80 42.87
CA ASN A 38 -1.59 -5.13 43.19
C ASN A 38 -2.10 -4.32 44.40
N HIS A 39 -1.27 -4.15 45.43
CA HIS A 39 -1.58 -3.32 46.59
C HIS A 39 -1.82 -1.86 46.19
N TYR A 40 -0.89 -1.22 45.48
CA TYR A 40 -1.00 0.20 45.13
C TYR A 40 -2.09 0.51 44.10
N VAL A 41 -2.51 -0.45 43.28
CA VAL A 41 -3.76 -0.35 42.51
C VAL A 41 -4.96 -0.36 43.46
N ARG A 42 -5.07 -1.37 44.33
CA ARG A 42 -6.19 -1.54 45.27
C ARG A 42 -6.36 -0.34 46.22
N VAL A 43 -5.25 0.28 46.69
CA VAL A 43 -5.28 1.52 47.51
C VAL A 43 -5.22 2.83 46.69
N ARG A 44 -5.46 2.77 45.37
CA ARG A 44 -5.54 3.91 44.44
C ARG A 44 -4.35 4.89 44.52
N ARG A 45 -3.13 4.36 44.48
CA ARG A 45 -1.87 5.12 44.42
C ARG A 45 -1.22 5.01 43.03
N PRO A 46 -1.76 5.69 41.99
CA PRO A 46 -1.41 5.48 40.59
C PRO A 46 0.10 5.51 40.31
N LYS A 47 0.79 6.57 40.74
CA LYS A 47 2.22 6.77 40.43
C LYS A 47 3.13 5.70 41.04
N LEU A 48 2.75 5.13 42.19
CA LEU A 48 3.44 3.99 42.79
C LEU A 48 3.14 2.70 42.02
N ALA A 49 1.87 2.39 41.77
CA ALA A 49 1.50 1.22 40.95
C ALA A 49 2.24 1.22 39.60
N ALA A 50 2.29 2.36 38.91
CA ALA A 50 3.01 2.52 37.66
C ALA A 50 4.53 2.34 37.79
N SER A 51 5.16 2.75 38.91
CA SER A 51 6.59 2.51 39.13
C SER A 51 6.90 1.04 39.46
N TYR A 52 6.08 0.39 40.30
CA TYR A 52 6.24 -1.02 40.65
C TYR A 52 6.03 -1.95 39.44
N ALA A 53 5.01 -1.68 38.62
CA ALA A 53 4.77 -2.40 37.36
C ALA A 53 5.94 -2.24 36.36
N LYS A 54 6.51 -1.04 36.24
CA LYS A 54 7.70 -0.80 35.40
C LYS A 54 8.94 -1.53 35.94
N ALA A 55 9.18 -1.48 37.25
CA ALA A 55 10.29 -2.17 37.90
C ALA A 55 10.19 -3.69 37.73
N LEU A 56 8.99 -4.26 37.89
CA LEU A 56 8.71 -5.67 37.63
C LEU A 56 9.01 -6.02 36.17
N MET A 57 8.43 -5.31 35.20
CA MET A 57 8.65 -5.56 33.76
C MET A 57 10.10 -5.34 33.28
N ALA A 58 10.94 -4.67 34.07
CA ALA A 58 12.37 -4.56 33.84
C ALA A 58 13.18 -5.72 34.46
N LYS A 59 12.70 -6.34 35.55
CA LYS A 59 13.36 -7.50 36.20
C LYS A 59 12.95 -8.86 35.62
N VAL A 60 11.76 -9.02 35.03
CA VAL A 60 11.27 -10.32 34.54
C VAL A 60 10.91 -10.35 33.05
N ASN A 61 11.25 -11.47 32.40
CA ASN A 61 10.73 -11.85 31.10
C ASN A 61 9.28 -12.38 31.19
N HIS A 62 8.67 -12.71 30.04
CA HIS A 62 7.30 -13.21 29.95
C HIS A 62 7.02 -14.44 30.83
N GLU A 63 7.87 -15.47 30.78
CA GLU A 63 7.65 -16.71 31.55
C GLU A 63 7.86 -16.51 33.05
N GLN A 64 8.88 -15.71 33.42
CA GLN A 64 9.16 -15.34 34.81
C GLN A 64 8.02 -14.50 35.40
N LEU A 65 7.43 -13.59 34.62
CA LEU A 65 6.25 -12.83 35.03
C LEU A 65 5.07 -13.76 35.31
N LEU A 66 4.78 -14.70 34.41
CA LEU A 66 3.71 -15.67 34.64
C LEU A 66 3.97 -16.53 35.88
N GLN A 67 5.20 -17.02 36.09
CA GLN A 67 5.55 -17.76 37.30
C GLN A 67 5.33 -16.94 38.57
N VAL A 68 5.69 -15.65 38.57
CA VAL A 68 5.45 -14.74 39.71
C VAL A 68 3.94 -14.55 39.96
N VAL A 69 3.14 -14.40 38.91
CA VAL A 69 1.67 -14.28 39.02
C VAL A 69 1.07 -15.57 39.57
N GLU A 70 1.39 -16.73 38.97
CA GLU A 70 0.89 -18.05 39.39
C GLU A 70 1.31 -18.41 40.83
N GLN A 71 2.53 -18.05 41.24
CA GLN A 71 3.03 -18.29 42.60
C GLN A 71 2.50 -17.29 43.65
N SER A 72 1.99 -16.14 43.24
CA SER A 72 1.48 -15.13 44.19
C SER A 72 0.22 -15.55 44.93
N GLY A 73 -0.54 -16.51 44.40
CA GLY A 73 -1.82 -16.95 44.97
C GLY A 73 -2.94 -15.91 44.92
N ASP A 74 -2.73 -14.76 44.26
CA ASP A 74 -3.70 -13.67 44.18
C ASP A 74 -4.77 -13.98 43.13
N ILE A 75 -5.80 -14.72 43.53
CA ILE A 75 -6.90 -15.21 42.66
C ILE A 75 -7.61 -14.05 41.95
N ASP A 76 -7.62 -12.84 42.53
CA ASP A 76 -8.37 -11.67 42.06
C ASP A 76 -7.49 -10.62 41.34
N TYR A 77 -6.34 -11.06 40.81
CA TYR A 77 -5.43 -10.16 40.10
C TYR A 77 -6.01 -9.65 38.77
N GLU A 78 -6.89 -10.39 38.10
CA GLU A 78 -7.48 -10.01 36.80
C GLU A 78 -8.45 -8.81 36.98
N ASN A 79 -9.30 -8.83 38.01
CA ASN A 79 -10.08 -7.64 38.40
C ASN A 79 -9.19 -6.47 38.84
N THR A 80 -8.01 -6.76 39.42
CA THR A 80 -7.04 -5.73 39.82
C THR A 80 -6.39 -5.09 38.60
N LEU A 81 -6.07 -5.83 37.54
CA LEU A 81 -5.63 -5.28 36.25
C LEU A 81 -6.75 -4.45 35.59
N ALA A 82 -8.00 -4.92 35.62
CA ALA A 82 -9.14 -4.17 35.08
C ALA A 82 -9.35 -2.82 35.81
N LEU A 83 -9.16 -2.77 37.13
CA LEU A 83 -9.14 -1.51 37.90
C LEU A 83 -7.95 -0.61 37.52
N ALA A 84 -6.77 -1.18 37.29
CA ALA A 84 -5.59 -0.41 36.86
C ALA A 84 -5.77 0.23 35.47
N ARG A 85 -6.49 -0.41 34.56
CA ARG A 85 -6.88 0.14 33.23
C ARG A 85 -7.82 1.35 33.31
N GLN A 86 -8.41 1.63 34.48
CA GLN A 86 -9.24 2.83 34.71
C GLN A 86 -8.46 4.00 35.33
N MET A 87 -7.13 3.91 35.44
CA MET A 87 -6.27 4.91 36.11
C MET A 87 -5.30 5.57 35.12
N ALA A 88 -5.43 6.89 34.89
CA ALA A 88 -4.72 7.61 33.83
C ALA A 88 -3.18 7.46 33.82
N ASP A 89 -2.51 7.39 34.97
CA ASP A 89 -1.05 7.19 35.05
C ASP A 89 -0.61 5.70 34.92
N VAL A 90 -1.55 4.74 35.04
CA VAL A 90 -1.27 3.30 35.16
C VAL A 90 -1.71 2.52 33.91
N ASP A 91 -2.74 2.99 33.22
CA ASP A 91 -3.45 2.28 32.15
C ASP A 91 -2.51 1.62 31.10
N GLY A 92 -1.68 2.42 30.44
CA GLY A 92 -0.72 1.96 29.43
C GLY A 92 0.45 1.10 29.98
N VAL A 93 0.52 0.93 31.30
CA VAL A 93 1.44 0.00 31.99
C VAL A 93 0.71 -1.29 32.38
N ALA A 94 -0.55 -1.18 32.83
CA ALA A 94 -1.43 -2.30 33.13
C ALA A 94 -1.69 -3.15 31.88
N ALA A 95 -2.00 -2.52 30.74
CA ALA A 95 -2.17 -3.20 29.45
C ALA A 95 -0.93 -4.00 29.03
N LYS A 96 0.27 -3.47 29.34
CA LYS A 96 1.54 -4.14 29.03
C LYS A 96 1.78 -5.33 29.96
N LEU A 97 1.44 -5.23 31.25
CA LEU A 97 1.45 -6.39 32.16
C LEU A 97 0.46 -7.47 31.70
N GLU A 98 -0.79 -7.09 31.42
CA GLU A 98 -1.86 -7.98 30.97
C GLU A 98 -1.49 -8.71 29.67
N ALA A 99 -1.04 -7.98 28.64
CA ALA A 99 -0.56 -8.55 27.39
C ALA A 99 0.65 -9.48 27.60
N ARG A 100 1.62 -9.11 28.46
CA ARG A 100 2.77 -9.96 28.77
C ARG A 100 2.36 -11.27 29.48
N ILE A 101 1.42 -11.21 30.43
CA ILE A 101 0.90 -12.38 31.15
C ILE A 101 0.14 -13.29 30.18
N GLN A 102 -0.69 -12.73 29.31
CA GLN A 102 -1.47 -13.50 28.33
C GLN A 102 -0.57 -14.13 27.26
N ALA A 103 0.41 -13.41 26.72
CA ALA A 103 1.42 -13.96 25.81
C ALA A 103 2.21 -15.10 26.48
N ALA A 104 2.58 -14.95 27.75
CA ALA A 104 3.24 -16.01 28.52
C ALA A 104 2.36 -17.25 28.73
N ARG A 105 1.07 -17.07 29.06
CA ARG A 105 0.09 -18.17 29.20
C ARG A 105 -0.03 -18.96 27.89
N ILE A 106 -0.17 -18.24 26.78
CA ILE A 106 -0.27 -18.80 25.44
C ILE A 106 1.03 -19.55 25.07
N ALA A 107 2.20 -18.94 25.27
CA ALA A 107 3.49 -19.61 25.04
C ALA A 107 3.66 -20.86 25.91
N GLN A 108 3.25 -20.83 27.19
CA GLN A 108 3.31 -21.98 28.09
C GLN A 108 2.36 -23.10 27.65
N ALA A 109 1.14 -22.78 27.20
CA ALA A 109 0.15 -23.75 26.71
C ALA A 109 0.63 -24.50 25.45
N ARG A 110 1.40 -23.83 24.59
CA ARG A 110 1.98 -24.39 23.36
C ARG A 110 3.22 -25.26 23.58
N LYS A 111 3.82 -25.27 24.78
CA LYS A 111 5.02 -26.09 25.05
C LYS A 111 4.68 -27.57 24.85
N SER A 112 5.46 -28.26 24.02
CA SER A 112 5.21 -29.65 23.59
C SER A 112 4.76 -30.58 24.73
N VAL A 113 5.49 -30.60 25.84
CA VAL A 113 5.18 -31.42 27.04
C VAL A 113 3.83 -31.09 27.69
N ARG A 114 3.42 -29.80 27.69
CA ARG A 114 2.10 -29.38 28.20
C ARG A 114 0.97 -29.88 27.31
N VAL A 115 1.13 -29.80 25.99
CA VAL A 115 0.15 -30.33 25.03
C VAL A 115 -0.01 -31.85 25.23
N SER A 116 1.09 -32.61 25.30
CA SER A 116 1.05 -34.07 25.48
C SER A 116 0.37 -34.49 26.79
N SER A 117 0.76 -33.84 27.90
CA SER A 117 0.16 -34.12 29.22
C SER A 117 -1.34 -33.78 29.29
N ASN A 118 -1.80 -32.76 28.55
CA ASN A 118 -3.23 -32.49 28.42
C ASN A 118 -3.94 -33.55 27.55
N ILE A 119 -3.31 -34.07 26.49
CA ILE A 119 -3.88 -35.14 25.66
C ILE A 119 -4.06 -36.44 26.48
N GLU A 120 -3.05 -36.83 27.27
CA GLU A 120 -3.16 -37.96 28.21
C GLU A 120 -4.33 -37.79 29.19
N ALA A 121 -4.52 -36.57 29.71
CA ALA A 121 -5.59 -36.25 30.65
C ALA A 121 -7.01 -36.32 30.05
N LEU A 122 -7.17 -36.39 28.71
CA LEU A 122 -8.47 -36.63 28.07
C LEU A 122 -9.06 -38.02 28.39
N ALA A 123 -8.22 -39.01 28.67
CA ALA A 123 -8.64 -40.34 29.14
C ALA A 123 -8.98 -40.38 30.64
N GLY A 124 -8.75 -39.29 31.38
CA GLY A 124 -9.02 -39.18 32.80
C GLY A 124 -10.50 -38.98 33.16
N THR A 125 -10.73 -38.58 34.40
CA THR A 125 -12.05 -38.20 34.91
C THR A 125 -12.67 -37.04 34.12
N LEU A 126 -14.00 -36.89 34.18
CA LEU A 126 -14.74 -35.82 33.49
C LEU A 126 -14.16 -34.41 33.74
N ARG A 127 -13.71 -34.13 34.97
CA ARG A 127 -13.07 -32.85 35.34
C ARG A 127 -11.66 -32.71 34.75
N GLN A 128 -10.88 -33.79 34.68
CA GLN A 128 -9.57 -33.78 34.00
C GLN A 128 -9.75 -33.55 32.49
N ARG A 129 -10.70 -34.25 31.85
CA ARG A 129 -11.02 -34.08 30.42
C ARG A 129 -11.47 -32.66 30.10
N HIS A 130 -12.39 -32.08 30.88
CA HIS A 130 -12.82 -30.70 30.66
C HIS A 130 -11.66 -29.70 30.79
N ASN A 131 -10.88 -29.79 31.87
CA ASN A 131 -9.69 -28.95 32.06
C ASN A 131 -8.64 -29.12 30.95
N ALA A 132 -8.49 -30.33 30.40
CA ALA A 132 -7.58 -30.61 29.30
C ALA A 132 -8.07 -29.98 27.97
N VAL A 133 -9.36 -30.09 27.66
CA VAL A 133 -9.96 -29.45 26.47
C VAL A 133 -9.79 -27.94 26.49
N GLU A 134 -10.04 -27.27 27.63
CA GLU A 134 -9.85 -25.81 27.73
C GLU A 134 -8.38 -25.38 27.54
N ARG A 135 -7.42 -26.17 28.06
CA ARG A 135 -5.99 -25.90 27.85
C ARG A 135 -5.55 -26.15 26.41
N LEU A 136 -6.08 -27.19 25.77
CA LEU A 136 -5.82 -27.46 24.35
C LEU A 136 -6.48 -26.40 23.44
N ARG A 137 -7.64 -25.85 23.83
CA ARG A 137 -8.24 -24.67 23.18
C ARG A 137 -7.33 -23.44 23.31
N GLY A 138 -6.69 -23.24 24.46
CA GLY A 138 -5.66 -22.21 24.67
C GLY A 138 -4.38 -22.40 23.84
N ALA A 139 -4.02 -23.65 23.50
CA ALA A 139 -2.95 -23.94 22.53
C ALA A 139 -3.41 -23.76 21.07
N GLY A 140 -4.70 -23.97 20.78
CA GLY A 140 -5.33 -23.73 19.48
C GLY A 140 -4.68 -24.54 18.36
N GLN A 141 -4.37 -23.88 17.24
CA GLN A 141 -3.74 -24.53 16.07
C GLN A 141 -2.45 -25.29 16.40
N PHE A 142 -1.69 -24.84 17.41
CA PHE A 142 -0.42 -25.45 17.79
C PHE A 142 -0.58 -26.80 18.51
N ALA A 143 -1.80 -27.19 18.91
CA ALA A 143 -2.09 -28.54 19.37
C ALA A 143 -2.27 -29.55 18.22
N ALA A 144 -2.57 -29.08 16.99
CA ALA A 144 -2.91 -29.94 15.85
C ALA A 144 -1.84 -31.01 15.52
N PRO A 145 -0.52 -30.73 15.53
CA PRO A 145 0.48 -31.75 15.21
C PRO A 145 0.48 -32.94 16.18
N GLN A 146 0.27 -32.68 17.48
CA GLN A 146 0.25 -33.75 18.48
C GLN A 146 -1.07 -34.52 18.45
N LEU A 147 -2.21 -33.82 18.35
CA LEU A 147 -3.53 -34.44 18.26
C LEU A 147 -3.61 -35.37 17.03
N LEU A 148 -3.12 -34.91 15.88
CA LEU A 148 -3.04 -35.72 14.66
C LEU A 148 -2.07 -36.90 14.80
N ASN A 149 -0.89 -36.71 15.40
CA ASN A 149 0.06 -37.80 15.62
C ASN A 149 -0.47 -38.89 16.57
N VAL A 150 -1.35 -38.55 17.53
CA VAL A 150 -2.04 -39.56 18.35
C VAL A 150 -3.05 -40.36 17.52
N LEU A 151 -3.82 -39.72 16.63
CA LEU A 151 -4.71 -40.44 15.70
C LEU A 151 -3.93 -41.36 14.74
N ARG A 152 -2.72 -40.97 14.33
CA ARG A 152 -1.84 -41.77 13.47
C ARG A 152 -1.18 -42.96 14.19
N ASP A 153 -0.93 -42.87 15.49
CA ASP A 153 -0.34 -43.98 16.26
C ASP A 153 -1.39 -45.01 16.67
N GLN A 154 -1.38 -46.18 16.01
CA GLN A 154 -2.24 -47.32 16.33
C GLN A 154 -2.05 -47.82 17.77
N LYS A 155 -0.88 -47.62 18.40
CA LYS A 155 -0.67 -47.99 19.82
C LYS A 155 -1.52 -47.14 20.76
N GLN A 156 -1.93 -45.95 20.32
CA GLN A 156 -2.75 -45.01 21.06
C GLN A 156 -4.23 -45.03 20.65
N GLN A 157 -4.70 -46.07 19.93
CA GLN A 157 -6.09 -46.21 19.47
C GLN A 157 -7.14 -46.02 20.59
N LYS A 158 -6.80 -46.39 21.84
CA LYS A 158 -7.68 -46.17 23.01
C LYS A 158 -7.93 -44.69 23.35
N LEU A 159 -7.08 -43.78 22.87
CA LEU A 159 -7.24 -42.33 23.02
C LEU A 159 -8.03 -41.70 21.86
N HIS A 160 -8.16 -42.37 20.71
CA HIS A 160 -8.72 -41.76 19.49
C HIS A 160 -10.10 -41.12 19.69
N PRO A 161 -11.11 -41.78 20.31
CA PRO A 161 -12.43 -41.15 20.51
C PRO A 161 -12.40 -39.94 21.44
N HIS A 162 -11.47 -39.89 22.39
CA HIS A 162 -11.28 -38.75 23.29
C HIS A 162 -10.56 -37.59 22.59
N VAL A 163 -9.62 -37.89 21.69
CA VAL A 163 -8.91 -36.92 20.86
C VAL A 163 -9.84 -36.34 19.79
N GLU A 164 -10.63 -37.15 19.09
CA GLU A 164 -11.68 -36.73 18.15
C GLU A 164 -12.66 -35.75 18.83
N THR A 165 -13.23 -36.14 19.97
CA THR A 165 -14.14 -35.29 20.76
C THR A 165 -13.47 -33.97 21.18
N ALA A 166 -12.20 -34.01 21.59
CA ALA A 166 -11.46 -32.82 21.98
C ALA A 166 -11.15 -31.91 20.79
N MET A 167 -10.85 -32.46 19.61
CA MET A 167 -10.57 -31.69 18.39
C MET A 167 -11.82 -30.92 17.93
N VAL A 168 -12.98 -31.56 17.93
CA VAL A 168 -14.27 -30.88 17.69
C VAL A 168 -14.50 -29.77 18.72
N ALA A 169 -14.26 -30.03 20.02
CA ALA A 169 -14.43 -29.04 21.08
C ALA A 169 -13.40 -27.88 21.09
N ILE A 170 -12.25 -28.03 20.44
CA ILE A 170 -11.28 -26.95 20.18
C ILE A 170 -11.75 -26.08 19.01
N GLY A 171 -12.36 -26.69 17.99
CA GLY A 171 -13.08 -25.99 16.93
C GLY A 171 -12.18 -25.34 15.87
N ARG A 172 -12.62 -24.17 15.38
CA ARG A 172 -12.07 -23.46 14.20
C ARG A 172 -10.53 -23.39 14.09
N PRO A 173 -9.73 -23.22 15.16
CA PRO A 173 -8.27 -23.18 15.06
C PRO A 173 -7.62 -24.45 14.47
N LEU A 174 -8.29 -25.62 14.55
CA LEU A 174 -7.75 -26.87 13.98
C LEU A 174 -8.11 -27.07 12.51
N VAL A 175 -9.10 -26.36 11.96
CA VAL A 175 -9.62 -26.62 10.61
C VAL A 175 -8.54 -26.47 9.55
N TYR A 176 -7.77 -25.37 9.59
CA TYR A 176 -6.73 -25.13 8.59
C TYR A 176 -5.60 -26.20 8.59
N PRO A 177 -4.92 -26.50 9.72
CA PRO A 177 -3.91 -27.57 9.72
C PRO A 177 -4.48 -28.95 9.35
N LEU A 178 -5.66 -29.33 9.85
CA LEU A 178 -6.24 -30.64 9.57
C LEU A 178 -6.63 -30.79 8.09
N SER A 179 -7.24 -29.77 7.49
CA SER A 179 -7.53 -29.73 6.06
C SER A 179 -6.27 -29.88 5.20
N VAL A 180 -5.16 -29.23 5.57
CA VAL A 180 -3.88 -29.35 4.83
C VAL A 180 -3.31 -30.77 4.86
N ALA A 181 -3.54 -31.53 5.93
CA ALA A 181 -3.08 -32.92 6.02
C ALA A 181 -3.98 -33.93 5.29
N LEU A 182 -5.28 -33.63 5.15
CA LEU A 182 -6.35 -34.61 4.87
C LEU A 182 -6.05 -35.57 3.71
N SER A 183 -5.64 -35.07 2.54
CA SER A 183 -5.40 -35.87 1.34
C SER A 183 -4.14 -36.75 1.39
N GLN A 184 -3.32 -36.61 2.44
CA GLN A 184 -2.08 -37.36 2.67
C GLN A 184 -2.15 -38.24 3.93
N LEU A 185 -3.35 -38.49 4.45
CA LEU A 185 -3.59 -39.40 5.58
C LEU A 185 -3.85 -40.84 5.11
N GLU A 186 -3.51 -41.80 5.96
CA GLU A 186 -3.95 -43.20 5.81
C GLU A 186 -5.50 -43.30 5.85
N PRO A 187 -6.14 -44.26 5.17
CA PRO A 187 -7.60 -44.30 4.98
C PRO A 187 -8.46 -44.13 6.25
N VAL A 188 -8.05 -44.73 7.36
CA VAL A 188 -8.76 -44.64 8.64
C VAL A 188 -8.68 -43.22 9.21
N GLN A 189 -7.47 -42.66 9.26
CA GLN A 189 -7.22 -41.30 9.75
C GLN A 189 -7.81 -40.23 8.83
N MET A 190 -7.85 -40.48 7.52
CA MET A 190 -8.54 -39.62 6.55
C MET A 190 -10.04 -39.53 6.89
N GLY A 191 -10.69 -40.67 7.14
CA GLY A 191 -12.09 -40.71 7.57
C GLY A 191 -12.33 -40.04 8.93
N GLN A 192 -11.48 -40.30 9.93
CA GLN A 192 -11.55 -39.67 11.26
C GLN A 192 -11.43 -38.13 11.15
N VAL A 193 -10.43 -37.64 10.41
CA VAL A 193 -10.18 -36.19 10.26
C VAL A 193 -11.27 -35.50 9.43
N ALA A 194 -11.81 -36.15 8.40
CA ALA A 194 -12.97 -35.63 7.67
C ALA A 194 -14.18 -35.42 8.59
N GLN A 195 -14.50 -36.40 9.44
CA GLN A 195 -15.60 -36.32 10.40
C GLN A 195 -15.36 -35.27 11.50
N ILE A 196 -14.11 -35.09 11.96
CA ILE A 196 -13.73 -33.97 12.83
C ILE A 196 -13.97 -32.61 12.13
N LEU A 197 -13.59 -32.49 10.85
CA LEU A 197 -13.79 -31.25 10.08
C LEU A 197 -15.29 -30.91 9.89
N ALA A 198 -16.13 -31.91 9.67
CA ALA A 198 -17.59 -31.76 9.61
C ALA A 198 -18.17 -31.31 10.97
N GLY A 199 -17.81 -32.00 12.05
CA GLY A 199 -18.29 -31.66 13.41
C GLY A 199 -17.83 -30.31 13.96
N ILE A 200 -16.82 -29.66 13.35
CA ILE A 200 -16.42 -28.28 13.64
C ILE A 200 -17.30 -27.24 12.90
N GLU A 201 -18.11 -27.69 11.93
CA GLU A 201 -19.08 -26.91 11.18
C GLU A 201 -18.48 -25.66 10.48
N TYR A 202 -17.32 -25.81 9.83
CA TYR A 202 -16.62 -24.68 9.21
C TYR A 202 -16.34 -24.86 7.71
N PRO A 203 -17.03 -24.12 6.81
CA PRO A 203 -16.98 -24.31 5.35
C PRO A 203 -15.60 -24.22 4.69
N ARG A 204 -14.59 -23.62 5.34
CA ARG A 204 -13.20 -23.58 4.82
C ARG A 204 -12.55 -24.98 4.69
N ALA A 205 -13.20 -26.06 5.15
CA ALA A 205 -12.81 -27.45 4.90
C ALA A 205 -13.31 -28.00 3.54
N LEU A 206 -14.38 -27.46 2.96
CA LEU A 206 -15.04 -27.99 1.75
C LEU A 206 -14.10 -28.23 0.55
N PRO A 207 -13.16 -27.32 0.17
CA PRO A 207 -12.28 -27.54 -0.98
C PRO A 207 -11.38 -28.78 -0.80
N TYR A 208 -10.96 -29.05 0.43
CA TYR A 208 -10.06 -30.16 0.78
C TYR A 208 -10.83 -31.49 0.83
N LEU A 209 -12.07 -31.48 1.33
CA LEU A 209 -12.97 -32.64 1.29
C LEU A 209 -13.29 -33.02 -0.17
N LYS A 210 -13.70 -32.04 -0.99
CA LYS A 210 -13.97 -32.25 -2.43
C LYS A 210 -12.72 -32.73 -3.17
N GLN A 211 -11.54 -32.17 -2.89
CA GLN A 211 -10.27 -32.62 -3.47
C GLN A 211 -9.99 -34.11 -3.22
N VAL A 212 -10.35 -34.63 -2.04
CA VAL A 212 -10.21 -36.06 -1.75
C VAL A 212 -11.26 -36.90 -2.49
N LEU A 213 -12.49 -36.40 -2.65
CA LEU A 213 -13.54 -37.09 -3.43
C LEU A 213 -13.22 -37.16 -4.94
N GLU A 214 -12.50 -36.16 -5.46
CA GLU A 214 -12.04 -36.11 -6.85
C GLU A 214 -10.69 -36.83 -7.07
N MET A 215 -9.99 -37.25 -6.00
CA MET A 215 -8.66 -37.85 -6.12
C MET A 215 -8.73 -39.31 -6.59
N PRO A 216 -8.02 -39.69 -7.67
CA PRO A 216 -8.02 -41.06 -8.16
C PRO A 216 -7.31 -42.01 -7.17
N GLY A 217 -7.94 -43.16 -6.89
CA GLY A 217 -7.35 -44.24 -6.08
C GLY A 217 -7.56 -44.13 -4.57
N VAL A 218 -8.44 -43.24 -4.09
CA VAL A 218 -8.85 -43.18 -2.68
C VAL A 218 -9.56 -44.47 -2.26
N ASP A 219 -9.31 -44.92 -1.04
CA ASP A 219 -9.98 -46.09 -0.46
C ASP A 219 -11.51 -45.89 -0.37
N PRO A 220 -12.34 -46.87 -0.77
CA PRO A 220 -13.79 -46.71 -0.79
C PRO A 220 -14.44 -46.41 0.58
N GLN A 221 -13.87 -46.87 1.70
CA GLN A 221 -14.41 -46.55 3.03
C GLN A 221 -14.00 -45.14 3.47
N ALA A 222 -12.77 -44.73 3.16
CA ALA A 222 -12.33 -43.34 3.36
C ALA A 222 -13.18 -42.37 2.52
N ALA A 223 -13.39 -42.66 1.23
CA ALA A 223 -14.25 -41.87 0.34
C ALA A 223 -15.68 -41.74 0.88
N LEU A 224 -16.28 -42.82 1.37
CA LEU A 224 -17.63 -42.78 1.99
C LEU A 224 -17.66 -41.97 3.30
N ALA A 225 -16.58 -41.94 4.08
CA ALA A 225 -16.49 -41.13 5.30
C ALA A 225 -16.27 -39.63 4.98
N VAL A 226 -15.51 -39.33 3.94
CA VAL A 226 -15.28 -37.97 3.41
C VAL A 226 -16.54 -37.42 2.74
N GLN A 227 -17.29 -38.24 1.99
CA GLN A 227 -18.52 -37.82 1.32
C GLN A 227 -19.56 -37.34 2.35
N ARG A 228 -19.82 -38.12 3.40
CA ARG A 228 -20.73 -37.72 4.48
C ARG A 228 -20.30 -36.41 5.16
N ALA A 229 -18.99 -36.22 5.35
CA ALA A 229 -18.44 -35.01 5.93
C ALA A 229 -18.55 -33.78 4.99
N TYR A 230 -18.51 -33.99 3.68
CA TYR A 230 -18.80 -32.98 2.68
C TYR A 230 -20.31 -32.63 2.70
N ASP A 231 -21.17 -33.65 2.61
CA ASP A 231 -22.64 -33.52 2.60
C ASP A 231 -23.18 -32.80 3.84
N GLU A 232 -22.62 -33.09 5.03
CA GLU A 232 -23.01 -32.44 6.29
C GLU A 232 -22.64 -30.95 6.33
N LEU A 233 -21.54 -30.56 5.67
CA LEU A 233 -21.11 -29.17 5.58
C LEU A 233 -21.83 -28.40 4.45
N THR A 234 -22.12 -29.04 3.32
CA THR A 234 -22.89 -28.41 2.22
C THR A 234 -24.37 -28.28 2.56
N ALA A 235 -24.97 -29.20 3.32
CA ALA A 235 -26.37 -29.10 3.77
C ALA A 235 -26.68 -27.85 4.62
N LYS A 236 -25.66 -27.09 5.04
CA LYS A 236 -25.77 -25.83 5.79
C LYS A 236 -25.31 -24.61 4.98
N GLN A 237 -25.04 -24.73 3.67
CA GLN A 237 -24.41 -23.72 2.81
C GLN A 237 -25.04 -23.68 1.42
N GLU A 238 -25.00 -22.52 0.75
CA GLU A 238 -25.46 -22.37 -0.64
C GLU A 238 -24.33 -22.76 -1.62
N VAL A 239 -24.08 -24.06 -1.75
CA VAL A 239 -23.02 -24.65 -2.59
C VAL A 239 -23.67 -25.43 -3.76
N PRO A 240 -23.31 -25.16 -5.03
CA PRO A 240 -23.82 -25.93 -6.17
C PRO A 240 -23.42 -27.41 -6.11
N ASP A 241 -24.32 -28.31 -6.50
CA ASP A 241 -24.09 -29.76 -6.48
C ASP A 241 -22.91 -30.20 -7.38
N ASP A 242 -22.70 -29.48 -8.48
CA ASP A 242 -21.71 -29.75 -9.52
C ASP A 242 -20.35 -29.07 -9.29
N VAL A 243 -20.20 -28.20 -8.28
CA VAL A 243 -18.98 -27.43 -8.05
C VAL A 243 -17.74 -28.32 -7.84
N THR A 244 -16.64 -28.00 -8.51
CA THR A 244 -15.37 -28.75 -8.45
C THR A 244 -14.49 -28.33 -7.27
N ALA A 245 -13.51 -29.17 -6.90
CA ALA A 245 -12.54 -28.79 -5.88
C ALA A 245 -11.65 -27.61 -6.31
N SER A 246 -11.39 -27.44 -7.62
CA SER A 246 -10.65 -26.30 -8.15
C SER A 246 -11.40 -24.98 -7.99
N GLU A 247 -12.71 -24.94 -8.30
CA GLU A 247 -13.56 -23.76 -8.07
C GLU A 247 -13.71 -23.43 -6.59
N LEU A 248 -13.83 -24.45 -5.73
CA LEU A 248 -13.83 -24.27 -4.28
C LEU A 248 -12.48 -23.73 -3.76
N PHE A 249 -11.34 -24.13 -4.34
CA PHE A 249 -10.02 -23.58 -3.99
C PHE A 249 -9.81 -22.15 -4.52
N LEU A 250 -10.28 -21.84 -5.73
CA LEU A 250 -10.32 -20.48 -6.25
C LEU A 250 -11.11 -19.58 -5.30
N THR A 251 -12.33 -19.99 -4.94
CA THR A 251 -13.20 -19.27 -3.99
C THR A 251 -12.53 -19.09 -2.63
N LEU A 252 -11.81 -20.11 -2.12
CA LEU A 252 -11.06 -19.99 -0.87
C LEU A 252 -9.91 -18.98 -0.97
N GLY A 253 -9.18 -18.96 -2.09
CA GLY A 253 -8.08 -18.03 -2.34
C GLY A 253 -8.54 -16.59 -2.49
N GLU A 254 -9.65 -16.36 -3.21
CA GLU A 254 -10.33 -15.07 -3.31
C GLU A 254 -10.70 -14.52 -1.93
N ASN A 255 -11.32 -15.36 -1.08
CA ASN A 255 -11.66 -15.00 0.29
C ASN A 255 -10.43 -14.63 1.15
N TYR A 256 -9.26 -15.24 0.90
CA TYR A 256 -8.02 -14.87 1.59
C TYR A 256 -7.44 -13.55 1.07
N TYR A 257 -7.40 -13.35 -0.25
CA TYR A 257 -6.93 -12.10 -0.85
C TYR A 257 -7.77 -10.91 -0.38
N VAL A 258 -9.11 -11.03 -0.42
CA VAL A 258 -10.05 -9.97 0.00
C VAL A 258 -9.95 -9.67 1.49
N ALA A 259 -9.75 -10.70 2.33
CA ALA A 259 -9.42 -10.48 3.74
C ALA A 259 -8.10 -9.71 3.92
N GLY A 260 -7.11 -9.94 3.05
CA GLY A 260 -5.85 -9.16 2.99
C GLY A 260 -5.96 -7.74 2.43
N THR A 261 -7.01 -7.43 1.66
CA THR A 261 -7.34 -6.04 1.28
C THR A 261 -8.04 -5.33 2.44
N ASN A 262 -9.02 -6.01 3.08
CA ASN A 262 -9.98 -5.37 3.98
C ASN A 262 -9.67 -5.54 5.48
N GLY A 263 -8.47 -6.01 5.86
CA GLY A 263 -8.09 -6.26 7.27
C GLY A 263 -8.88 -7.38 7.96
N GLY A 264 -9.42 -8.34 7.19
CA GLY A 264 -10.28 -9.42 7.68
C GLY A 264 -9.53 -10.54 8.41
N GLN A 265 -10.24 -11.30 9.26
CA GLN A 265 -9.65 -12.38 10.05
C GLN A 265 -9.27 -13.62 9.21
N LEU A 266 -7.97 -13.83 9.07
CA LEU A 266 -7.36 -14.98 8.38
C LEU A 266 -7.23 -16.19 9.32
N PRO A 267 -7.38 -17.44 8.79
CA PRO A 267 -7.16 -18.63 9.59
C PRO A 267 -5.66 -18.79 9.87
N GLY A 268 -5.32 -19.25 11.07
CA GLY A 268 -3.92 -19.46 11.46
C GLY A 268 -3.12 -18.19 11.80
N TYR A 269 -3.73 -17.01 11.79
CA TYR A 269 -3.10 -15.82 12.36
C TYR A 269 -2.87 -15.99 13.87
N ASP A 270 -1.68 -15.65 14.34
CA ASP A 270 -1.30 -15.72 15.74
C ASP A 270 -1.07 -14.32 16.33
N THR A 271 -2.09 -13.84 17.04
CA THR A 271 -2.07 -12.54 17.74
C THR A 271 -1.09 -12.49 18.92
N ALA A 272 -0.52 -13.61 19.37
CA ALA A 272 0.46 -13.64 20.45
C ALA A 272 1.92 -13.45 19.97
N THR A 273 2.20 -13.68 18.68
CA THR A 273 3.50 -13.41 18.05
C THR A 273 3.45 -12.38 16.93
N ASP A 274 2.23 -11.93 16.57
CA ASP A 274 1.92 -11.07 15.42
C ASP A 274 2.44 -11.64 14.09
N ARG A 275 2.13 -12.92 13.83
CA ARG A 275 2.54 -13.66 12.64
C ARG A 275 1.41 -14.50 12.09
N GLY A 276 1.38 -14.66 10.77
CA GLY A 276 0.61 -15.73 10.15
C GLY A 276 1.31 -17.07 10.31
N ILE A 277 0.58 -18.13 10.64
CA ILE A 277 1.12 -19.50 10.59
C ILE A 277 0.58 -20.19 9.34
N VAL A 278 1.47 -20.41 8.36
CA VAL A 278 1.20 -21.29 7.23
C VAL A 278 1.44 -22.73 7.67
N TRP A 279 0.53 -23.62 7.30
CA TRP A 279 0.65 -25.05 7.56
C TRP A 279 1.01 -25.82 6.29
N ASP A 280 1.90 -26.79 6.46
CA ASP A 280 2.26 -27.84 5.52
C ASP A 280 2.15 -29.22 6.20
N TYR A 281 2.06 -30.28 5.40
CA TYR A 281 2.05 -31.65 5.89
C TYR A 281 2.94 -32.54 5.04
N ASP A 282 3.84 -33.26 5.69
CA ASP A 282 4.65 -34.33 5.12
C ASP A 282 4.29 -35.67 5.80
N PRO A 283 4.10 -36.79 5.07
CA PRO A 283 3.74 -38.07 5.66
C PRO A 283 4.74 -38.64 6.68
N ARG A 284 6.00 -38.18 6.74
CA ARG A 284 7.01 -38.65 7.71
C ARG A 284 7.12 -37.71 8.91
N ALA A 285 7.22 -36.40 8.68
CA ALA A 285 7.35 -35.38 9.73
C ALA A 285 6.00 -35.01 10.41
N GLY A 286 4.88 -35.19 9.70
CA GLY A 286 3.56 -34.75 10.13
C GLY A 286 3.28 -33.29 9.75
N LEU A 287 2.52 -32.59 10.60
CA LEU A 287 2.20 -31.17 10.42
C LEU A 287 3.39 -30.27 10.73
N ILE A 288 3.74 -29.40 9.78
CA ILE A 288 4.82 -28.42 9.86
C ILE A 288 4.20 -27.01 9.87
N SER A 289 4.63 -26.18 10.81
CA SER A 289 4.18 -24.79 10.97
C SER A 289 5.28 -23.80 10.57
N THR A 290 5.01 -22.97 9.58
CA THR A 290 5.93 -21.92 9.11
C THR A 290 5.39 -20.55 9.47
N PRO A 291 6.11 -19.73 10.27
CA PRO A 291 5.69 -18.36 10.57
C PRO A 291 5.97 -17.43 9.38
N VAL A 292 5.03 -16.52 9.12
CA VAL A 292 5.01 -15.60 7.97
C VAL A 292 4.72 -14.18 8.46
N PRO A 293 5.37 -13.13 7.89
CA PRO A 293 5.09 -11.73 8.23
C PRO A 293 3.60 -11.39 8.00
N PRO A 294 2.97 -10.58 8.88
CA PRO A 294 1.53 -10.34 8.80
C PRO A 294 1.12 -9.62 7.51
N ALA A 295 1.97 -8.72 6.99
CA ALA A 295 1.73 -7.93 5.78
C ALA A 295 1.54 -8.77 4.50
N ILE A 296 2.10 -9.99 4.44
CA ILE A 296 2.05 -10.87 3.26
C ILE A 296 1.22 -12.15 3.49
N PHE A 297 0.75 -12.40 4.71
CA PHE A 297 0.14 -13.69 5.06
C PHE A 297 -1.13 -14.00 4.26
N ALA A 298 -1.96 -12.99 3.99
CA ALA A 298 -3.14 -13.12 3.13
C ALA A 298 -2.77 -13.62 1.72
N ASP A 299 -1.70 -13.05 1.17
CA ASP A 299 -1.28 -13.28 -0.20
C ASP A 299 -0.62 -14.65 -0.35
N VAL A 300 0.19 -15.07 0.63
CA VAL A 300 0.72 -16.44 0.69
C VAL A 300 -0.40 -17.48 0.80
N LEU A 301 -1.47 -17.21 1.57
CA LEU A 301 -2.64 -18.09 1.64
C LEU A 301 -3.43 -18.12 0.32
N ALA A 302 -3.64 -16.97 -0.32
CA ALA A 302 -4.30 -16.85 -1.62
C ALA A 302 -3.53 -17.59 -2.72
N MET A 303 -2.20 -17.41 -2.79
CA MET A 303 -1.31 -18.13 -3.71
C MET A 303 -1.39 -19.64 -3.50
N ARG A 304 -1.34 -20.13 -2.26
CA ARG A 304 -1.38 -21.57 -1.96
C ARG A 304 -2.75 -22.20 -2.26
N ALA A 305 -3.83 -21.43 -2.18
CA ALA A 305 -5.15 -21.87 -2.63
C ALA A 305 -5.24 -21.91 -4.17
N ALA A 306 -4.80 -20.84 -4.85
CA ALA A 306 -4.74 -20.77 -6.31
C ALA A 306 -3.84 -21.85 -6.93
N GLN A 307 -2.70 -22.18 -6.30
CA GLN A 307 -1.84 -23.29 -6.70
C GLN A 307 -2.53 -24.66 -6.63
N ARG A 308 -3.42 -24.89 -5.64
CA ARG A 308 -4.22 -26.11 -5.58
C ARG A 308 -5.30 -26.15 -6.65
N ALA A 309 -5.96 -25.02 -6.93
CA ALA A 309 -6.89 -24.91 -8.04
C ALA A 309 -6.19 -25.23 -9.39
N LEU A 310 -5.03 -24.63 -9.66
CA LEU A 310 -4.23 -24.86 -10.87
C LEU A 310 -3.61 -26.26 -10.97
N ALA A 311 -3.40 -26.94 -9.85
CA ALA A 311 -2.93 -28.33 -9.82
C ALA A 311 -4.04 -29.34 -10.19
N LEU A 312 -5.29 -28.98 -9.93
CA LEU A 312 -6.49 -29.75 -10.26
C LEU A 312 -6.99 -29.44 -11.69
N ASP A 313 -7.14 -28.16 -12.02
CA ASP A 313 -7.43 -27.67 -13.37
C ASP A 313 -6.35 -26.70 -13.86
N ARG A 314 -5.56 -27.16 -14.83
CA ARG A 314 -4.48 -26.39 -15.46
C ARG A 314 -4.96 -25.31 -16.44
N GLN A 315 -6.26 -25.24 -16.72
CA GLN A 315 -6.88 -24.24 -17.59
C GLN A 315 -7.71 -23.20 -16.81
N MET A 316 -7.65 -23.22 -15.47
CA MET A 316 -8.34 -22.25 -14.62
C MET A 316 -7.68 -20.87 -14.65
N ASP A 317 -7.89 -20.16 -15.76
CA ASP A 317 -7.41 -18.81 -16.04
C ASP A 317 -7.60 -17.79 -14.88
N PRO A 318 -8.75 -17.77 -14.15
CA PRO A 318 -8.93 -16.89 -12.99
C PRO A 318 -8.01 -17.24 -11.80
N ALA A 319 -7.70 -18.52 -11.58
CA ALA A 319 -6.76 -18.92 -10.53
C ALA A 319 -5.31 -18.51 -10.88
N LEU A 320 -4.97 -18.47 -12.18
CA LEU A 320 -3.70 -17.89 -12.62
C LEU A 320 -3.67 -16.38 -12.37
N SER A 321 -4.73 -15.64 -12.71
CA SER A 321 -4.83 -14.20 -12.40
C SER A 321 -4.71 -13.91 -10.89
N LEU A 322 -5.42 -14.66 -10.05
CA LEU A 322 -5.32 -14.56 -8.59
C LEU A 322 -3.90 -14.86 -8.08
N TRP A 323 -3.25 -15.91 -8.58
CA TRP A 323 -1.90 -16.27 -8.17
C TRP A 323 -0.88 -15.18 -8.53
N LEU A 324 -0.96 -14.62 -9.74
CA LEU A 324 -0.10 -13.54 -10.21
C LEU A 324 -0.27 -12.28 -9.37
N GLY A 325 -1.52 -11.85 -9.16
CA GLY A 325 -1.85 -10.69 -8.36
C GLY A 325 -1.35 -10.82 -6.92
N ALA A 326 -1.60 -11.96 -6.28
CA ALA A 326 -1.12 -12.23 -4.93
C ALA A 326 0.42 -12.33 -4.86
N ASN A 327 1.12 -12.88 -5.86
CA ASN A 327 2.58 -13.01 -5.83
C ASN A 327 3.32 -11.68 -5.99
N LEU A 328 2.82 -10.78 -6.83
CA LEU A 328 3.32 -9.40 -6.95
C LEU A 328 3.02 -8.62 -5.66
N ARG A 329 1.78 -8.71 -5.14
CA ARG A 329 1.36 -8.04 -3.91
C ARG A 329 2.17 -8.49 -2.68
N ARG A 330 2.51 -9.78 -2.60
CA ARG A 330 3.42 -10.39 -1.60
C ARG A 330 4.81 -9.76 -1.63
N GLU A 331 5.36 -9.48 -2.82
CA GLU A 331 6.67 -8.84 -2.97
C GLU A 331 6.62 -7.36 -2.56
N ASN A 332 5.62 -6.61 -3.06
CA ASN A 332 5.42 -5.20 -2.70
C ASN A 332 5.18 -4.96 -1.19
N ARG A 333 4.60 -5.94 -0.49
CA ARG A 333 4.27 -5.85 0.94
C ARG A 333 5.29 -6.52 1.86
N LEU A 334 6.37 -7.12 1.34
CA LEU A 334 7.43 -7.71 2.15
C LEU A 334 8.34 -6.59 2.72
N GLY A 335 8.44 -6.51 4.04
CA GLY A 335 9.34 -5.57 4.71
C GLY A 335 10.81 -5.85 4.39
N ARG A 336 11.65 -4.81 4.30
CA ARG A 336 13.06 -4.93 3.87
C ARG A 336 13.91 -5.87 4.74
N ASP A 337 13.56 -6.00 6.02
CA ASP A 337 14.22 -6.87 7.00
C ASP A 337 13.44 -8.18 7.27
N GLU A 338 12.36 -8.44 6.52
CA GLU A 338 11.50 -9.62 6.66
C GLU A 338 11.80 -10.66 5.57
N VAL A 339 11.57 -11.93 5.90
CA VAL A 339 11.79 -13.05 4.98
C VAL A 339 10.52 -13.89 4.86
N ASP A 340 10.07 -14.12 3.63
CA ASP A 340 9.07 -15.14 3.33
C ASP A 340 9.74 -16.52 3.37
N ASN A 341 9.38 -17.31 4.37
CA ASN A 341 9.86 -18.68 4.57
C ASN A 341 8.83 -19.73 4.09
N ALA A 342 7.67 -19.30 3.58
CA ALA A 342 6.53 -20.18 3.28
C ALA A 342 6.28 -20.35 1.77
N THR A 343 6.67 -19.41 0.91
CA THR A 343 6.70 -19.64 -0.54
C THR A 343 8.08 -20.08 -1.01
N HIS A 344 8.11 -21.12 -1.84
CA HIS A 344 9.34 -21.67 -2.43
C HIS A 344 9.29 -21.38 -3.93
N ILE A 345 9.77 -20.20 -4.33
CA ILE A 345 9.66 -19.68 -5.70
C ILE A 345 11.06 -19.48 -6.28
N GLU A 346 11.34 -20.09 -7.44
CA GLU A 346 12.67 -20.04 -8.08
C GLU A 346 12.96 -18.73 -8.82
N ARG A 347 11.95 -17.89 -9.05
CA ARG A 347 12.03 -16.68 -9.89
C ARG A 347 11.27 -15.52 -9.23
N GLU A 348 11.66 -14.30 -9.60
CA GLU A 348 10.93 -13.07 -9.29
C GLU A 348 9.45 -13.17 -9.75
N PRO A 349 8.47 -12.66 -8.99
CA PRO A 349 7.06 -12.58 -9.41
C PRO A 349 6.87 -11.98 -10.80
N MET A 350 7.63 -10.94 -11.11
CA MET A 350 7.62 -10.25 -12.41
C MET A 350 7.98 -11.17 -13.60
N TYR A 351 8.77 -12.23 -13.40
CA TYR A 351 9.04 -13.25 -14.43
C TYR A 351 7.75 -13.97 -14.82
N TYR A 352 6.93 -14.36 -13.84
CA TYR A 352 5.67 -15.05 -14.09
C TYR A 352 4.61 -14.11 -14.65
N ALA A 353 4.57 -12.85 -14.19
CA ALA A 353 3.72 -11.80 -14.76
C ALA A 353 4.01 -11.62 -16.27
N ARG A 354 5.30 -11.53 -16.64
CA ARG A 354 5.74 -11.45 -18.03
C ARG A 354 5.50 -12.75 -18.81
N MET A 355 5.50 -13.93 -18.17
CA MET A 355 5.20 -15.22 -18.81
C MET A 355 3.71 -15.43 -19.10
N ALA A 356 2.82 -14.93 -18.23
CA ALA A 356 1.37 -15.13 -18.33
C ALA A 356 0.70 -14.31 -19.46
N GLY A 357 1.32 -13.20 -19.85
CA GLY A 357 0.90 -12.39 -20.98
C GLY A 357 -0.34 -11.51 -20.72
N PRO A 358 -0.73 -10.69 -21.72
CA PRO A 358 -1.59 -9.52 -21.50
C PRO A 358 -2.98 -9.80 -20.95
N LEU A 359 -3.65 -10.90 -21.32
CA LEU A 359 -5.01 -11.18 -20.86
C LEU A 359 -5.07 -11.37 -19.33
N ARG A 360 -4.19 -12.20 -18.77
CA ARG A 360 -4.08 -12.41 -17.31
C ARG A 360 -3.65 -11.12 -16.58
N LEU A 361 -2.86 -10.26 -17.23
CA LEU A 361 -2.40 -8.99 -16.66
C LEU A 361 -3.49 -7.91 -16.65
N HIS A 362 -4.44 -7.92 -17.59
CA HIS A 362 -5.61 -7.03 -17.52
C HIS A 362 -6.48 -7.36 -16.31
N ASP A 363 -6.73 -8.65 -16.01
CA ASP A 363 -7.43 -9.04 -14.77
C ASP A 363 -6.74 -8.52 -13.50
N VAL A 364 -5.41 -8.64 -13.43
CA VAL A 364 -4.63 -8.14 -12.28
C VAL A 364 -4.70 -6.62 -12.19
N LEU A 365 -4.65 -5.89 -13.31
CA LEU A 365 -4.74 -4.43 -13.33
C LEU A 365 -6.15 -3.92 -12.95
N ASP A 366 -7.21 -4.54 -13.48
CA ASP A 366 -8.60 -4.19 -13.17
C ASP A 366 -8.89 -4.38 -11.67
N ARG A 367 -8.43 -5.51 -11.13
CA ARG A 367 -8.45 -5.79 -9.69
C ARG A 367 -7.66 -4.76 -8.89
N ALA A 368 -6.40 -4.50 -9.25
CA ALA A 368 -5.53 -3.59 -8.51
C ALA A 368 -6.08 -2.15 -8.46
N MET A 369 -6.62 -1.66 -9.58
CA MET A 369 -7.30 -0.36 -9.62
C MET A 369 -8.57 -0.32 -8.74
N THR A 370 -9.31 -1.43 -8.67
CA THR A 370 -10.52 -1.59 -7.84
C THR A 370 -10.20 -1.66 -6.35
N ASP A 371 -9.18 -2.44 -5.98
CA ASP A 371 -8.63 -2.55 -4.61
C ASP A 371 -7.86 -1.28 -4.16
N GLN A 372 -7.59 -0.36 -5.09
CA GLN A 372 -6.71 0.82 -4.92
C GLN A 372 -5.23 0.47 -4.59
N ASP A 373 -4.80 -0.75 -4.90
CA ASP A 373 -3.42 -1.23 -4.71
C ASP A 373 -2.52 -0.67 -5.83
N THR A 374 -1.99 0.54 -5.58
CA THR A 374 -1.19 1.29 -6.56
C THR A 374 0.10 0.58 -6.97
N PRO A 375 0.89 -0.04 -6.06
CA PRO A 375 2.04 -0.86 -6.45
C PRO A 375 1.66 -2.00 -7.40
N LEU A 376 0.62 -2.80 -7.08
CA LEU A 376 0.19 -3.91 -7.92
C LEU A 376 -0.30 -3.45 -9.32
N ALA A 377 -0.96 -2.29 -9.40
CA ALA A 377 -1.37 -1.70 -10.67
C ALA A 377 -0.17 -1.27 -11.53
N LEU A 378 0.90 -0.74 -10.91
CA LEU A 378 2.13 -0.37 -11.62
C LEU A 378 2.86 -1.61 -12.15
N ASP A 379 2.95 -2.69 -11.37
CA ASP A 379 3.53 -3.96 -11.81
C ASP A 379 2.80 -4.55 -13.02
N ALA A 380 1.46 -4.57 -12.99
CA ALA A 380 0.65 -5.09 -14.07
C ALA A 380 0.85 -4.27 -15.36
N ILE A 381 0.97 -2.93 -15.25
CA ILE A 381 1.28 -2.04 -16.37
C ILE A 381 2.71 -2.27 -16.89
N GLU A 382 3.71 -2.52 -16.04
CA GLU A 382 5.07 -2.83 -16.51
C GLU A 382 5.14 -4.21 -17.21
N ALA A 383 4.49 -5.22 -16.64
CA ALA A 383 4.39 -6.53 -17.27
C ALA A 383 3.70 -6.43 -18.65
N LEU A 384 2.63 -5.65 -18.77
CA LEU A 384 1.98 -5.35 -20.06
C LEU A 384 2.95 -4.68 -21.06
N LEU A 385 3.74 -3.71 -20.60
CA LEU A 385 4.74 -3.01 -21.41
C LEU A 385 5.84 -3.93 -21.97
N ALA A 386 6.19 -4.98 -21.22
CA ALA A 386 7.22 -5.93 -21.60
C ALA A 386 6.73 -6.99 -22.60
N THR A 387 5.42 -7.27 -22.67
CA THR A 387 4.89 -8.46 -23.35
C THR A 387 3.88 -8.19 -24.46
N ALA A 388 3.14 -7.08 -24.42
CA ALA A 388 1.90 -6.97 -25.18
C ALA A 388 2.09 -6.35 -26.58
N GLY A 389 1.74 -7.13 -27.61
CA GLY A 389 1.42 -6.60 -28.94
C GLY A 389 0.13 -5.77 -28.90
N THR A 390 0.00 -4.79 -29.81
CA THR A 390 -0.91 -3.65 -29.62
C THR A 390 -2.39 -4.00 -29.43
N ASP A 391 -2.93 -4.98 -30.17
CA ASP A 391 -4.34 -5.36 -30.05
C ASP A 391 -4.67 -6.03 -28.71
N ALA A 392 -3.72 -6.80 -28.16
CA ALA A 392 -3.85 -7.42 -26.84
C ALA A 392 -3.59 -6.42 -25.70
N LEU A 393 -2.72 -5.45 -25.92
CA LEU A 393 -2.48 -4.31 -25.02
C LEU A 393 -3.75 -3.46 -24.83
N LEU A 394 -4.58 -3.33 -25.88
CA LEU A 394 -5.85 -2.61 -25.86
C LEU A 394 -7.06 -3.43 -25.35
N ASN A 395 -6.87 -4.72 -25.04
CA ASN A 395 -7.92 -5.68 -24.65
C ASN A 395 -9.21 -5.60 -25.50
N ARG A 396 -9.09 -5.49 -26.84
CA ARG A 396 -10.20 -5.14 -27.75
C ARG A 396 -11.41 -6.11 -27.73
N THR A 397 -11.23 -7.30 -27.17
CA THR A 397 -12.27 -8.35 -27.03
C THR A 397 -12.74 -8.56 -25.59
N GLY A 398 -12.15 -7.86 -24.61
CA GLY A 398 -12.54 -7.95 -23.21
C GLY A 398 -13.66 -6.97 -22.86
N ALA A 399 -14.49 -7.33 -21.87
CA ALA A 399 -15.55 -6.45 -21.36
C ALA A 399 -14.99 -5.24 -20.58
N ALA A 400 -13.81 -5.40 -19.96
CA ALA A 400 -13.05 -4.34 -19.30
C ALA A 400 -11.78 -3.99 -20.10
N GLN A 401 -11.45 -2.70 -20.18
CA GLN A 401 -10.22 -2.20 -20.82
C GLN A 401 -9.38 -1.43 -19.78
N PRO A 402 -8.83 -2.11 -18.75
CA PRO A 402 -8.31 -1.46 -17.55
C PRO A 402 -7.13 -0.53 -17.83
N LEU A 403 -6.28 -0.84 -18.81
CA LEU A 403 -5.20 0.06 -19.25
C LEU A 403 -5.70 1.38 -19.87
N LEU A 404 -6.94 1.41 -20.41
CA LEU A 404 -7.58 2.64 -20.89
C LEU A 404 -8.21 3.42 -19.74
N SER A 405 -8.87 2.73 -18.81
CA SER A 405 -9.34 3.32 -17.54
C SER A 405 -8.19 3.98 -16.76
N ALA A 406 -7.00 3.37 -16.80
CA ALA A 406 -5.78 3.87 -16.16
C ALA A 406 -5.38 5.29 -16.62
N LEU A 407 -5.71 5.72 -17.86
CA LEU A 407 -5.48 7.10 -18.34
C LEU A 407 -6.30 8.17 -17.59
N SER A 408 -7.32 7.75 -16.85
CA SER A 408 -8.16 8.62 -16.01
C SER A 408 -8.18 8.15 -14.56
N TYR A 409 -7.22 7.32 -14.13
CA TYR A 409 -7.06 6.94 -12.74
C TYR A 409 -6.62 8.13 -11.88
N ALA A 410 -6.88 8.07 -10.57
CA ALA A 410 -6.63 9.20 -9.69
C ALA A 410 -5.14 9.37 -9.33
N ASP A 411 -4.41 8.28 -9.12
CA ASP A 411 -2.95 8.33 -8.93
C ASP A 411 -2.22 8.66 -10.25
N ARG A 412 -1.28 9.61 -10.18
CA ARG A 412 -0.49 10.12 -11.31
C ARG A 412 0.46 9.08 -11.90
N ARG A 413 1.08 8.24 -11.08
CA ARG A 413 2.05 7.22 -11.50
C ARG A 413 1.37 6.21 -12.42
N ILE A 414 0.15 5.79 -12.07
CA ILE A 414 -0.68 4.91 -12.90
C ILE A 414 -1.04 5.60 -14.23
N ARG A 415 -1.55 6.85 -14.20
CA ARG A 415 -1.87 7.61 -15.43
C ARG A 415 -0.66 7.72 -16.37
N PHE A 416 0.46 8.22 -15.85
CA PHE A 416 1.66 8.49 -16.63
C PHE A 416 2.25 7.19 -17.19
N THR A 417 2.29 6.13 -16.38
CA THR A 417 2.82 4.84 -16.83
C THR A 417 1.91 4.23 -17.92
N ALA A 418 0.59 4.24 -17.75
CA ALA A 418 -0.35 3.79 -18.79
C ALA A 418 -0.18 4.56 -20.12
N ALA A 419 0.01 5.89 -20.05
CA ALA A 419 0.28 6.71 -21.23
C ALA A 419 1.61 6.36 -21.93
N PHE A 420 2.68 6.08 -21.17
CA PHE A 420 3.95 5.59 -21.75
C PHE A 420 3.77 4.23 -22.45
N VAL A 421 2.98 3.33 -21.85
CA VAL A 421 2.69 2.01 -22.42
C VAL A 421 1.96 2.13 -23.75
N LEU A 422 0.89 2.93 -23.81
CA LEU A 422 0.11 3.14 -25.03
C LEU A 422 0.92 3.86 -26.13
N ALA A 423 1.69 4.89 -25.78
CA ALA A 423 2.57 5.58 -26.72
C ALA A 423 3.66 4.64 -27.32
N ARG A 424 4.19 3.71 -26.52
CA ARG A 424 5.13 2.68 -27.00
C ARG A 424 4.44 1.57 -27.81
N ALA A 425 3.17 1.30 -27.56
CA ALA A 425 2.40 0.26 -28.24
C ALA A 425 2.12 0.54 -29.73
N ARG A 426 2.14 1.81 -30.14
CA ARG A 426 1.96 2.27 -31.54
C ARG A 426 0.73 1.65 -32.27
N PRO A 427 -0.50 1.92 -31.80
CA PRO A 427 -1.71 1.41 -32.44
C PRO A 427 -1.86 1.83 -33.91
N LYS A 428 -2.38 0.90 -34.72
CA LYS A 428 -2.59 1.05 -36.18
C LYS A 428 -4.02 1.48 -36.55
N SER A 429 -4.95 1.45 -35.59
CA SER A 429 -6.31 1.95 -35.73
C SER A 429 -6.75 2.57 -34.40
N ASP A 430 -7.68 3.50 -34.47
CA ASP A 430 -8.17 4.26 -33.31
C ASP A 430 -8.79 3.37 -32.22
N PHE A 431 -8.92 3.91 -31.01
CA PHE A 431 -9.42 3.23 -29.83
C PHE A 431 -9.96 4.23 -28.80
N SER A 432 -10.88 3.77 -27.94
CA SER A 432 -11.45 4.56 -26.85
C SER A 432 -10.38 5.28 -26.03
N LEU A 433 -10.54 6.58 -25.77
CA LEU A 433 -9.59 7.41 -25.03
C LEU A 433 -8.20 7.60 -25.69
N SER A 434 -8.04 7.34 -27.00
CA SER A 434 -6.80 7.66 -27.74
C SER A 434 -6.36 9.12 -27.56
N TYR A 435 -7.32 10.05 -27.62
CA TYR A 435 -7.15 11.49 -27.36
C TYR A 435 -6.65 11.85 -25.95
N ARG A 436 -6.66 10.92 -24.97
CA ARG A 436 -6.13 11.16 -23.62
C ARG A 436 -4.62 10.97 -23.53
N VAL A 437 -4.00 10.20 -24.44
CA VAL A 437 -2.59 9.81 -24.31
C VAL A 437 -1.66 11.02 -24.34
N VAL A 438 -1.79 11.92 -25.31
CA VAL A 438 -0.92 13.11 -25.41
C VAL A 438 -1.14 14.10 -24.26
N PRO A 439 -2.38 14.45 -23.86
CA PRO A 439 -2.63 15.25 -22.66
C PRO A 439 -2.02 14.66 -21.37
N VAL A 440 -2.06 13.33 -21.18
CA VAL A 440 -1.47 12.68 -19.99
C VAL A 440 0.06 12.66 -20.06
N LEU A 441 0.66 12.50 -21.24
CA LEU A 441 2.10 12.73 -21.42
C LEU A 441 2.48 14.20 -21.14
N ALA A 442 1.66 15.16 -21.56
CA ALA A 442 1.85 16.58 -21.30
C ALA A 442 1.69 16.94 -19.80
N GLU A 443 0.83 16.24 -19.06
CA GLU A 443 0.80 16.28 -17.58
C GLU A 443 2.11 15.75 -16.97
N ALA A 444 2.65 14.64 -17.48
CA ALA A 444 3.93 14.07 -17.02
C ALA A 444 5.14 14.97 -17.32
N VAL A 445 5.16 15.69 -18.45
CA VAL A 445 6.18 16.73 -18.74
C VAL A 445 6.17 17.84 -17.70
N ARG A 446 4.97 18.28 -17.27
CA ARG A 446 4.77 19.33 -16.26
C ARG A 446 4.93 18.84 -14.82
N GLN A 447 5.29 17.59 -14.57
CA GLN A 447 5.46 17.08 -13.22
C GLN A 447 6.78 17.57 -12.60
N SER A 448 6.67 18.05 -11.36
CA SER A 448 7.75 18.48 -10.48
C SER A 448 7.52 17.89 -9.07
N ASP A 449 8.38 18.25 -8.13
CA ASP A 449 8.23 18.01 -6.69
C ASP A 449 7.32 19.03 -5.97
N LEU A 450 6.90 20.08 -6.67
CA LEU A 450 6.02 21.13 -6.13
C LEU A 450 4.63 20.55 -5.80
N ARG A 451 4.19 20.74 -4.55
CA ARG A 451 2.84 20.36 -4.11
C ARG A 451 1.83 21.39 -4.58
N HIS A 452 0.72 20.94 -5.16
CA HIS A 452 -0.29 21.80 -5.76
C HIS A 452 -1.56 21.78 -4.91
N ALA A 453 -2.02 22.96 -4.48
CA ALA A 453 -3.25 23.12 -3.73
C ALA A 453 -4.30 23.91 -4.52
N LEU A 454 -5.57 23.57 -4.33
CA LEU A 454 -6.72 24.35 -4.79
C LEU A 454 -7.46 24.91 -3.58
N VAL A 455 -7.67 26.22 -3.52
CA VAL A 455 -8.35 26.92 -2.44
C VAL A 455 -9.67 27.50 -2.98
N ILE A 456 -10.79 27.07 -2.40
CA ILE A 456 -12.15 27.40 -2.83
C ILE A 456 -12.86 28.15 -1.71
N CYS A 457 -13.23 29.40 -1.93
CA CYS A 457 -14.01 30.20 -0.98
C CYS A 457 -14.73 31.34 -1.72
N ASP A 458 -15.99 31.60 -1.36
CA ASP A 458 -16.83 32.64 -1.95
C ASP A 458 -16.52 34.06 -1.44
N ASP A 459 -16.04 34.21 -0.19
CA ASP A 459 -15.49 35.48 0.30
C ASP A 459 -14.05 35.72 -0.22
N GLN A 460 -13.87 36.79 -0.98
CA GLN A 460 -12.60 37.12 -1.63
C GLN A 460 -11.46 37.45 -0.66
N ASN A 461 -11.75 37.98 0.55
CA ASN A 461 -10.72 38.26 1.54
C ASN A 461 -10.26 36.96 2.21
N ARG A 462 -11.22 36.12 2.64
CA ARG A 462 -10.96 34.80 3.21
C ARG A 462 -10.22 33.90 2.22
N LEU A 463 -10.59 33.95 0.93
CA LEU A 463 -9.91 33.26 -0.16
C LEU A 463 -8.43 33.66 -0.26
N ASN A 464 -8.13 34.96 -0.22
CA ASN A 464 -6.76 35.48 -0.27
C ASN A 464 -5.96 35.09 0.98
N ASP A 465 -6.55 35.20 2.17
CA ASP A 465 -5.92 34.82 3.44
C ASP A 465 -5.56 33.33 3.47
N LEU A 466 -6.48 32.46 3.03
CA LEU A 466 -6.27 31.03 2.95
C LEU A 466 -5.21 30.68 1.90
N ALA A 467 -5.28 31.26 0.70
CA ALA A 467 -4.26 31.04 -0.33
C ALA A 467 -2.85 31.48 0.13
N SER A 468 -2.76 32.55 0.92
CA SER A 468 -1.51 33.00 1.56
C SER A 468 -0.99 31.98 2.60
N GLN A 469 -1.86 31.52 3.50
CA GLN A 469 -1.50 30.50 4.51
C GLN A 469 -1.04 29.19 3.89
N ILE A 470 -1.72 28.72 2.84
CA ILE A 470 -1.39 27.47 2.13
C ILE A 470 -0.07 27.59 1.35
N LYS A 471 0.25 28.76 0.77
CA LYS A 471 1.59 29.05 0.24
C LYS A 471 2.66 29.03 1.34
N GLY A 472 2.35 29.55 2.52
CA GLY A 472 3.20 29.45 3.70
C GLY A 472 3.48 28.01 4.19
N LEU A 473 2.69 27.02 3.76
CA LEU A 473 2.89 25.60 4.02
C LEU A 473 3.62 24.87 2.89
N GLY A 474 4.16 25.58 1.89
CA GLY A 474 4.93 25.00 0.78
C GLY A 474 4.09 24.44 -0.38
N TYR A 475 2.85 24.94 -0.55
CA TYR A 475 1.98 24.54 -1.66
C TYR A 475 1.78 25.67 -2.68
N GLU A 476 1.82 25.33 -3.96
CA GLU A 476 1.40 26.19 -5.06
C GLU A 476 -0.12 26.36 -5.08
N ALA A 477 -0.64 27.24 -4.22
CA ALA A 477 -2.06 27.50 -4.07
C ALA A 477 -2.65 28.25 -5.28
N ALA A 478 -3.60 27.60 -5.95
CA ALA A 478 -4.56 28.24 -6.86
C ALA A 478 -5.79 28.68 -6.07
N ALA A 479 -6.24 29.92 -6.25
CA ALA A 479 -7.41 30.49 -5.56
C ALA A 479 -8.60 30.61 -6.53
N THR A 480 -9.79 30.20 -6.10
CA THR A 480 -11.03 30.24 -6.87
C THR A 480 -12.24 30.47 -5.96
N SER A 481 -13.36 30.94 -6.52
CA SER A 481 -14.65 31.03 -5.81
C SER A 481 -15.44 29.71 -5.84
N THR A 482 -15.38 28.96 -6.95
CA THR A 482 -16.04 27.66 -7.11
C THR A 482 -15.14 26.64 -7.82
N LEU A 483 -15.54 25.37 -7.87
CA LEU A 483 -14.75 24.35 -8.58
C LEU A 483 -14.86 24.50 -10.10
N GLU A 484 -16.01 24.92 -10.61
CA GLU A 484 -16.26 25.19 -12.03
C GLU A 484 -15.36 26.33 -12.52
N ALA A 485 -15.20 27.39 -11.73
CA ALA A 485 -14.29 28.50 -12.01
C ALA A 485 -12.80 28.11 -12.00
N ALA A 486 -12.44 26.93 -11.46
CA ALA A 486 -11.07 26.43 -11.47
C ALA A 486 -10.72 25.54 -12.68
N ALA A 487 -11.64 25.30 -13.62
CA ALA A 487 -11.48 24.33 -14.70
C ALA A 487 -10.15 24.47 -15.48
N ASP A 488 -9.78 25.70 -15.88
CA ASP A 488 -8.54 25.95 -16.64
C ASP A 488 -7.28 25.71 -15.81
N VAL A 489 -7.31 26.07 -14.52
CA VAL A 489 -6.21 25.84 -13.58
C VAL A 489 -6.07 24.34 -13.27
N ILE A 490 -7.19 23.61 -13.26
CA ILE A 490 -7.19 22.15 -13.13
C ILE A 490 -6.63 21.47 -14.39
N ASN A 491 -6.99 21.97 -15.57
CA ASN A 491 -6.54 21.41 -16.85
C ASN A 491 -5.03 21.64 -17.09
N THR A 492 -4.51 22.82 -16.74
CA THR A 492 -3.10 23.21 -16.97
C THR A 492 -2.09 22.54 -16.03
N ARG A 493 -2.51 22.13 -14.81
CA ARG A 493 -1.64 21.49 -13.81
C ARG A 493 -1.59 19.96 -13.98
N ALA A 494 -0.51 19.32 -13.50
CA ALA A 494 -0.32 17.86 -13.58
C ALA A 494 -1.23 17.07 -12.61
N GLY A 495 -1.64 17.71 -11.50
CA GLY A 495 -2.55 17.18 -10.48
C GLY A 495 -2.61 18.13 -9.29
N PHE A 496 -3.38 17.76 -8.26
CA PHE A 496 -3.42 18.46 -6.97
C PHE A 496 -3.27 17.45 -5.85
N ASP A 497 -2.59 17.87 -4.78
CA ASP A 497 -2.33 17.07 -3.59
C ASP A 497 -3.32 17.44 -2.47
N LEU A 498 -3.87 18.66 -2.52
CA LEU A 498 -4.76 19.24 -1.52
C LEU A 498 -5.86 20.11 -2.17
N VAL A 499 -7.08 20.00 -1.65
CA VAL A 499 -8.16 20.98 -1.82
C VAL A 499 -8.50 21.54 -0.43
N VAL A 500 -8.55 22.87 -0.32
CA VAL A 500 -9.03 23.57 0.87
C VAL A 500 -10.31 24.29 0.48
N ALA A 501 -11.43 23.91 1.09
CA ALA A 501 -12.73 24.50 0.79
C ALA A 501 -13.27 25.19 2.05
N ALA A 502 -13.71 26.45 1.93
CA ALA A 502 -14.30 27.21 3.01
C ALA A 502 -15.72 27.65 2.67
N GLY A 503 -16.67 27.44 3.59
CA GLY A 503 -18.09 27.71 3.40
C GLY A 503 -19.01 26.84 4.28
N THR A 504 -20.30 26.84 3.98
CA THR A 504 -21.30 25.96 4.63
C THR A 504 -21.09 24.50 4.25
N ALA A 505 -21.52 23.54 5.08
CA ALA A 505 -21.28 22.12 4.78
C ALA A 505 -21.98 21.60 3.51
N ASP A 506 -22.99 22.29 2.96
CA ASP A 506 -23.58 21.92 1.66
C ASP A 506 -22.69 22.36 0.48
N GLN A 507 -22.01 23.51 0.59
CA GLN A 507 -20.97 23.92 -0.37
C GLN A 507 -19.78 22.95 -0.32
N ILE A 508 -19.35 22.57 0.89
CA ILE A 508 -18.29 21.56 1.09
C ILE A 508 -18.68 20.21 0.49
N GLU A 509 -19.92 19.76 0.70
CA GLU A 509 -20.41 18.50 0.12
C GLU A 509 -20.45 18.54 -1.41
N SER A 510 -20.88 19.66 -2.01
CA SER A 510 -20.81 19.84 -3.46
C SER A 510 -19.37 19.71 -3.99
N VAL A 511 -18.42 20.43 -3.36
CA VAL A 511 -16.99 20.32 -3.69
C VAL A 511 -16.49 18.88 -3.53
N TYR A 512 -16.84 18.19 -2.45
CA TYR A 512 -16.41 16.82 -2.18
C TYR A 512 -16.84 15.84 -3.29
N LEU A 513 -18.12 15.93 -3.70
CA LEU A 513 -18.72 15.08 -4.72
C LEU A 513 -18.16 15.40 -6.11
N GLN A 514 -18.15 16.68 -6.53
CA GLN A 514 -17.60 17.08 -7.83
C GLN A 514 -16.10 16.77 -7.95
N ALA A 515 -15.31 17.04 -6.90
CA ALA A 515 -13.89 16.70 -6.87
C ALA A 515 -13.66 15.18 -6.86
N GLY A 516 -14.64 14.37 -6.42
CA GLY A 516 -14.58 12.91 -6.55
C GLY A 516 -14.75 12.42 -7.99
N GLN A 517 -15.46 13.18 -8.82
CA GLN A 517 -15.68 12.87 -10.25
C GLN A 517 -14.51 13.35 -11.15
N ASN A 518 -13.63 14.22 -10.64
CA ASN A 518 -12.48 14.74 -11.37
C ASN A 518 -11.19 13.97 -11.03
N TYR A 519 -10.64 13.24 -12.00
CA TYR A 519 -9.43 12.41 -11.84
C TYR A 519 -8.17 13.17 -11.37
N LYS A 520 -8.09 14.50 -11.50
CA LYS A 520 -6.98 15.31 -10.96
C LYS A 520 -7.13 15.67 -9.49
N LEU A 521 -8.32 15.46 -8.92
CA LEU A 521 -8.71 15.82 -7.56
C LEU A 521 -9.20 14.62 -6.74
N ALA A 522 -9.55 13.50 -7.37
CA ALA A 522 -10.15 12.33 -6.73
C ALA A 522 -9.29 11.72 -5.60
N THR A 523 -7.97 11.85 -5.67
CA THR A 523 -7.00 11.47 -4.62
C THR A 523 -6.54 12.61 -3.72
N ALA A 524 -6.86 13.86 -4.04
CA ALA A 524 -6.47 15.01 -3.22
C ALA A 524 -7.19 14.98 -1.86
N SER A 525 -6.44 15.27 -0.80
CA SER A 525 -7.00 15.57 0.54
C SER A 525 -7.98 16.73 0.44
N ILE A 526 -9.13 16.67 1.12
CA ILE A 526 -10.07 17.79 1.23
C ILE A 526 -10.13 18.27 2.69
N VAL A 527 -9.62 19.47 2.93
CA VAL A 527 -9.71 20.15 4.22
C VAL A 527 -10.83 21.19 4.14
N ALA A 528 -11.90 20.95 4.88
CA ALA A 528 -13.05 21.83 4.97
C ALA A 528 -12.89 22.82 6.14
N ILE A 529 -13.16 24.10 5.91
CA ILE A 529 -13.11 25.16 6.91
C ILE A 529 -14.52 25.74 7.03
N THR A 530 -15.19 25.51 8.16
CA THR A 530 -16.64 25.71 8.26
C THR A 530 -17.10 26.06 9.69
N SER A 531 -18.40 26.29 9.90
CA SER A 531 -18.92 26.60 11.23
C SER A 531 -18.76 25.40 12.18
N GLY A 532 -18.69 25.61 13.49
CA GLY A 532 -18.61 24.51 14.46
C GLY A 532 -19.81 23.55 14.44
N VAL A 533 -20.97 24.01 13.93
CA VAL A 533 -22.17 23.18 13.74
C VAL A 533 -22.03 22.34 12.47
N ASP A 534 -21.58 22.95 11.38
CA ASP A 534 -21.30 22.27 10.10
C ASP A 534 -20.17 21.25 10.22
N GLN A 535 -19.14 21.54 11.01
CA GLN A 535 -18.03 20.62 11.29
C GLN A 535 -18.55 19.30 11.88
N LEU A 536 -19.43 19.37 12.88
CA LEU A 536 -20.06 18.19 13.49
C LEU A 536 -20.95 17.43 12.51
N ARG A 537 -21.66 18.15 11.60
CA ARG A 537 -22.46 17.52 10.53
C ARG A 537 -21.57 16.74 9.55
N LEU A 538 -20.49 17.34 9.07
CA LEU A 538 -19.53 16.70 8.16
C LEU A 538 -18.83 15.52 8.83
N GLN A 539 -18.29 15.68 10.04
CA GLN A 539 -17.63 14.60 10.78
C GLN A 539 -18.58 13.44 11.11
N SER A 540 -19.88 13.69 11.27
CA SER A 540 -20.88 12.64 11.47
C SER A 540 -21.22 11.88 10.18
N LYS A 541 -21.22 12.57 9.03
CA LYS A 541 -21.56 12.00 7.71
C LYS A 541 -20.39 11.31 7.01
N TYR A 542 -19.17 11.80 7.23
CA TYR A 542 -17.96 11.39 6.52
C TYR A 542 -16.90 10.74 7.43
N ARG A 543 -17.30 10.31 8.65
CA ARG A 543 -16.41 9.75 9.70
C ARG A 543 -15.37 8.76 9.18
N ASP A 544 -15.81 7.83 8.34
CA ASP A 544 -15.01 6.69 7.88
C ASP A 544 -14.37 6.95 6.50
N GLN A 545 -14.40 8.18 5.99
CA GLN A 545 -13.87 8.58 4.69
C GLN A 545 -12.62 9.44 4.85
N TRP A 546 -11.44 8.82 4.69
CA TRP A 546 -10.10 9.43 4.87
C TRP A 546 -9.90 10.78 4.15
N ARG A 547 -10.63 10.99 3.05
CA ARG A 547 -10.43 12.09 2.12
C ARG A 547 -11.00 13.43 2.61
N LEU A 548 -11.94 13.46 3.56
CA LEU A 548 -12.54 14.72 4.06
C LEU A 548 -12.27 14.92 5.54
N THR A 549 -11.62 16.03 5.89
CA THR A 549 -11.43 16.47 7.29
C THR A 549 -11.96 17.89 7.47
N ALA A 550 -12.84 18.07 8.45
CA ALA A 550 -13.46 19.37 8.74
C ALA A 550 -12.84 20.04 9.98
N LEU A 551 -12.49 21.32 9.82
CA LEU A 551 -11.97 22.25 10.83
C LEU A 551 -12.98 23.39 11.06
N VAL A 552 -12.91 23.99 12.25
CA VAL A 552 -13.72 25.18 12.58
C VAL A 552 -13.07 26.42 11.95
N ASP A 553 -13.87 27.31 11.38
CA ASP A 553 -13.34 28.60 10.89
C ASP A 553 -12.76 29.44 12.04
N GLY A 554 -11.68 30.17 11.76
CA GLY A 554 -10.84 30.81 12.78
C GLY A 554 -9.82 29.88 13.48
N THR A 555 -9.67 28.62 13.05
CA THR A 555 -8.54 27.75 13.42
C THR A 555 -7.20 28.42 13.07
N ASP A 556 -6.18 28.30 13.93
CA ASP A 556 -4.88 28.92 13.74
C ASP A 556 -4.00 28.21 12.69
N GLN A 557 -3.02 28.92 12.14
CA GLN A 557 -2.18 28.40 11.06
C GLN A 557 -1.36 27.16 11.48
N ASN A 558 -0.97 27.02 12.76
CA ASN A 558 -0.24 25.85 13.23
C ASN A 558 -1.14 24.60 13.23
N THR A 559 -2.37 24.72 13.75
CA THR A 559 -3.34 23.61 13.73
C THR A 559 -3.73 23.26 12.29
N LEU A 560 -3.99 24.25 11.44
CA LEU A 560 -4.26 24.04 10.00
C LEU A 560 -3.11 23.29 9.32
N GLY A 561 -1.86 23.70 9.56
CA GLY A 561 -0.66 23.03 9.03
C GLY A 561 -0.47 21.60 9.55
N GLN A 562 -0.73 21.37 10.85
CA GLN A 562 -0.67 20.03 11.44
C GLN A 562 -1.75 19.11 10.86
N THR A 563 -2.99 19.60 10.70
CA THR A 563 -4.06 18.82 10.06
C THR A 563 -3.72 18.52 8.60
N ILE A 564 -3.29 19.49 7.80
CA ILE A 564 -2.87 19.25 6.41
C ILE A 564 -1.75 18.20 6.35
N GLY A 565 -0.75 18.29 7.24
CA GLY A 565 0.31 17.28 7.35
C GLY A 565 -0.23 15.87 7.67
N GLN A 566 -1.21 15.76 8.57
CA GLN A 566 -1.84 14.48 8.93
C GLN A 566 -2.70 13.90 7.79
N VAL A 567 -3.58 14.70 7.16
CA VAL A 567 -4.47 14.20 6.09
C VAL A 567 -3.67 13.85 4.82
N THR A 568 -2.64 14.62 4.49
CA THR A 568 -1.77 14.31 3.34
C THR A 568 -0.84 13.12 3.60
N ALA A 569 -0.44 12.86 4.85
CA ALA A 569 0.25 11.61 5.23
C ALA A 569 -0.67 10.38 5.21
N ASN A 570 -1.99 10.56 5.39
CA ASN A 570 -3.01 9.52 5.31
C ASN A 570 -3.62 9.37 3.89
N SER A 571 -3.10 10.09 2.89
CA SER A 571 -3.62 10.06 1.52
C SER A 571 -3.03 8.91 0.70
N VAL A 572 -3.71 8.53 -0.38
CA VAL A 572 -3.27 7.45 -1.28
C VAL A 572 -2.03 7.88 -2.07
N GLY A 573 -0.90 7.26 -1.74
CA GLY A 573 0.39 7.41 -2.43
C GLY A 573 1.31 8.48 -1.82
N GLU A 574 2.61 8.18 -1.72
CA GLU A 574 3.61 9.18 -1.32
C GLU A 574 3.69 10.32 -2.36
N PRO A 575 4.00 11.58 -1.95
CA PRO A 575 4.26 12.66 -2.89
C PRO A 575 5.33 12.31 -3.92
N ILE A 576 5.16 12.74 -5.17
CA ILE A 576 6.16 12.49 -6.24
C ILE A 576 7.41 13.34 -5.94
N GLY A 577 8.56 12.69 -5.76
CA GLY A 577 9.84 13.35 -5.50
C GLY A 577 10.49 13.97 -6.75
N SER A 578 11.53 14.79 -6.56
CA SER A 578 12.27 15.48 -7.63
C SER A 578 12.74 14.53 -8.75
N ASP A 579 13.34 13.41 -8.34
CA ASP A 579 13.99 12.44 -9.23
C ASP A 579 12.95 11.60 -9.98
N GLU A 580 11.84 11.29 -9.31
CA GLU A 580 10.69 10.60 -9.89
C GLU A 580 9.98 11.51 -10.91
N ALA A 581 9.77 12.78 -10.57
CA ALA A 581 9.20 13.79 -11.47
C ALA A 581 10.09 14.01 -12.71
N ALA A 582 11.42 14.07 -12.53
CA ALA A 582 12.36 14.18 -13.65
C ALA A 582 12.34 12.94 -14.55
N ASN A 583 12.22 11.74 -13.97
CA ASN A 583 12.07 10.48 -14.69
C ASN A 583 10.75 10.46 -15.50
N PHE A 584 9.63 10.87 -14.91
CA PHE A 584 8.35 10.99 -15.60
C PHE A 584 8.42 11.97 -16.78
N ALA A 585 8.98 13.17 -16.59
CA ALA A 585 9.13 14.14 -17.66
C ALA A 585 10.05 13.65 -18.79
N ALA A 586 11.19 13.03 -18.47
CA ALA A 586 12.10 12.48 -19.48
C ALA A 586 11.48 11.31 -20.27
N ARG A 587 10.72 10.41 -19.61
CA ARG A 587 9.94 9.35 -20.27
C ARG A 587 8.84 9.94 -21.15
N ALA A 588 8.16 10.99 -20.70
CA ALA A 588 7.12 11.67 -21.45
C ALA A 588 7.66 12.32 -22.73
N LEU A 589 8.76 13.08 -22.65
CA LEU A 589 9.41 13.69 -23.81
C LEU A 589 9.93 12.64 -24.80
N THR A 590 10.47 11.52 -24.29
CA THR A 590 10.88 10.38 -25.13
C THR A 590 9.68 9.77 -25.87
N ALA A 591 8.54 9.61 -25.20
CA ALA A 591 7.30 9.11 -25.79
C ALA A 591 6.71 10.09 -26.82
N LEU A 592 6.64 11.39 -26.50
CA LEU A 592 6.15 12.45 -27.39
C LEU A 592 7.02 12.59 -28.65
N ARG A 593 8.36 12.54 -28.52
CA ARG A 593 9.26 12.50 -29.68
C ARG A 593 9.05 11.23 -30.50
N GLY A 594 8.84 10.10 -29.82
CA GLY A 594 8.46 8.84 -30.44
C GLY A 594 7.13 8.89 -31.17
N ILE A 595 6.19 9.77 -30.78
CA ILE A 595 4.95 10.04 -31.50
C ILE A 595 5.23 10.91 -32.74
N GLY A 596 5.89 12.06 -32.58
CA GLY A 596 6.16 13.02 -33.66
C GLY A 596 6.97 12.44 -34.83
N LEU A 597 7.96 11.59 -34.56
CA LEU A 597 8.74 10.92 -35.60
C LEU A 597 7.95 9.88 -36.42
N ASN A 598 6.74 9.49 -35.98
CA ASN A 598 5.83 8.64 -36.74
C ASN A 598 4.69 9.50 -37.31
N GLY A 599 4.94 10.19 -38.43
CA GLY A 599 3.99 11.14 -39.07
C GLY A 599 2.65 10.58 -39.58
N ALA A 600 2.30 9.33 -39.25
CA ALA A 600 0.99 8.71 -39.45
C ALA A 600 0.41 8.17 -38.11
N SER A 601 0.76 8.83 -37.01
CA SER A 601 0.28 8.54 -35.66
C SER A 601 -1.20 8.90 -35.49
N LEU A 602 -1.92 8.10 -34.69
CA LEU A 602 -3.29 8.39 -34.22
C LEU A 602 -3.32 9.50 -33.16
N TYR A 603 -2.16 9.81 -32.57
CA TYR A 603 -2.01 10.75 -31.47
C TYR A 603 -1.66 12.15 -31.99
N ASN A 604 -2.49 13.15 -31.69
CA ASN A 604 -2.23 14.55 -32.05
C ASN A 604 -1.11 15.15 -31.17
N LEU A 605 0.08 15.35 -31.73
CA LEU A 605 1.22 15.87 -30.96
C LEU A 605 0.99 17.31 -30.45
N SER A 606 0.21 18.13 -31.18
CA SER A 606 -0.08 19.52 -30.79
C SER A 606 -0.83 19.63 -29.45
N ASP A 607 -1.50 18.58 -28.97
CA ASP A 607 -2.13 18.58 -27.63
C ASP A 607 -1.11 18.75 -26.48
N ALA A 608 0.20 18.54 -26.76
CA ALA A 608 1.30 18.78 -25.83
C ALA A 608 1.99 20.15 -25.99
N GLU A 609 1.70 20.93 -27.05
CA GLU A 609 2.45 22.15 -27.39
C GLU A 609 2.54 23.15 -26.21
N PRO A 610 1.47 23.51 -25.48
CA PRO A 610 1.56 24.43 -24.34
C PRO A 610 2.39 23.88 -23.16
N ALA A 611 2.45 22.56 -22.99
CA ALA A 611 3.27 21.92 -21.94
C ALA A 611 4.75 21.91 -22.31
N LEU A 612 5.05 21.72 -23.59
CA LEU A 612 6.41 21.72 -24.13
C LEU A 612 7.00 23.14 -24.15
N ILE A 613 6.21 24.15 -24.52
CA ILE A 613 6.58 25.57 -24.43
C ILE A 613 6.89 25.95 -22.97
N ALA A 614 6.04 25.56 -22.02
CA ALA A 614 6.31 25.77 -20.60
C ALA A 614 7.63 25.08 -20.15
N ALA A 615 7.87 23.84 -20.62
CA ALA A 615 9.08 23.08 -20.31
C ALA A 615 10.39 23.64 -20.90
N LEU A 616 10.34 24.62 -21.81
CA LEU A 616 11.54 25.38 -22.21
C LEU A 616 12.10 26.27 -21.09
N ASN A 617 11.29 26.55 -20.06
CA ASN A 617 11.68 27.33 -18.88
C ASN A 617 11.96 26.44 -17.65
N ASP A 618 12.10 25.12 -17.83
CA ASP A 618 12.40 24.18 -16.73
C ASP A 618 13.84 24.36 -16.22
N SER A 619 14.06 24.28 -14.91
CA SER A 619 15.40 24.38 -14.31
C SER A 619 16.29 23.18 -14.67
N ARG A 620 15.68 22.06 -15.07
CA ARG A 620 16.33 20.80 -15.44
C ARG A 620 16.74 20.86 -16.92
N GLN A 621 17.96 21.32 -17.20
CA GLN A 621 18.51 21.47 -18.58
C GLN A 621 18.20 20.30 -19.55
N PRO A 622 18.24 19.00 -19.17
CA PRO A 622 17.91 17.91 -20.09
C PRO A 622 16.44 17.90 -20.56
N ILE A 623 15.52 18.43 -19.75
CA ILE A 623 14.09 18.56 -20.06
C ILE A 623 13.87 19.71 -21.04
N VAL A 624 14.54 20.85 -20.86
CA VAL A 624 14.52 21.97 -21.83
C VAL A 624 15.00 21.52 -23.21
N ILE A 625 16.14 20.81 -23.25
CA ILE A 625 16.72 20.24 -24.47
C ILE A 625 15.74 19.24 -25.12
N ALA A 626 15.19 18.31 -24.34
CA ALA A 626 14.27 17.31 -24.87
C ALA A 626 12.90 17.88 -25.28
N ALA A 627 12.44 18.99 -24.69
CA ALA A 627 11.24 19.71 -25.10
C ALA A 627 11.44 20.41 -26.46
N GLY A 628 12.60 21.06 -26.68
CA GLY A 628 12.99 21.59 -27.99
C GLY A 628 13.00 20.51 -29.09
N HIS A 629 13.56 19.33 -28.77
CA HIS A 629 13.56 18.16 -29.65
C HIS A 629 12.17 17.52 -29.92
N VAL A 630 11.10 18.01 -29.29
CA VAL A 630 9.70 17.64 -29.61
C VAL A 630 9.00 18.80 -30.34
N LEU A 631 9.21 20.05 -29.90
CA LEU A 631 8.68 21.25 -30.57
C LEU A 631 9.19 21.39 -32.01
N GLU A 632 10.40 20.90 -32.32
CA GLU A 632 10.93 20.84 -33.70
C GLU A 632 10.09 19.97 -34.65
N LEU A 633 9.20 19.12 -34.11
CA LEU A 633 8.30 18.22 -34.84
C LEU A 633 6.85 18.73 -34.86
N ILE A 634 6.54 19.85 -34.19
CA ILE A 634 5.21 20.46 -34.17
C ILE A 634 5.16 21.58 -35.20
N THR A 635 4.25 21.47 -36.18
CA THR A 635 4.15 22.41 -37.30
C THR A 635 3.39 23.69 -36.94
N SER A 636 3.92 24.43 -35.96
CA SER A 636 3.32 25.63 -35.38
C SER A 636 4.30 26.81 -35.37
N ALA A 637 3.78 28.01 -35.62
CA ALA A 637 4.54 29.25 -35.47
C ALA A 637 4.86 29.56 -34.00
N GLU A 638 3.98 29.17 -33.07
CA GLU A 638 4.18 29.40 -31.62
C GLU A 638 5.33 28.54 -31.09
N SER A 639 5.34 27.24 -31.42
CA SER A 639 6.49 26.34 -31.23
C SER A 639 7.80 26.93 -31.77
N GLN A 640 7.85 27.38 -33.03
CA GLN A 640 9.10 27.92 -33.60
C GLN A 640 9.56 29.20 -32.90
N ILE A 641 8.64 30.11 -32.57
CA ILE A 641 8.95 31.34 -31.82
C ILE A 641 9.47 31.01 -30.41
N SER A 642 8.84 30.08 -29.71
CA SER A 642 9.25 29.69 -28.35
C SER A 642 10.61 29.00 -28.31
N ILE A 643 10.92 28.11 -29.27
CA ILE A 643 12.29 27.56 -29.41
C ILE A 643 13.29 28.71 -29.62
N ALA A 644 12.97 29.68 -30.49
CA ALA A 644 13.87 30.80 -30.76
C ALA A 644 14.06 31.72 -29.55
N ASP A 645 13.01 32.07 -28.81
CA ASP A 645 13.14 32.92 -27.62
C ASP A 645 13.97 32.25 -26.52
N ALA A 646 13.82 30.94 -26.31
CA ALA A 646 14.64 30.18 -25.36
C ALA A 646 16.09 29.97 -25.84
N ALA A 647 16.31 29.77 -27.15
CA ALA A 647 17.64 29.70 -27.75
C ALA A 647 18.42 31.03 -27.69
N LEU A 648 17.69 32.14 -27.80
CA LEU A 648 18.19 33.52 -27.84
C LEU A 648 18.05 34.25 -26.49
N ASP A 649 17.83 33.53 -25.40
CA ASP A 649 18.08 34.03 -24.06
C ASP A 649 19.58 34.00 -23.76
N HIS A 650 20.08 35.04 -23.09
CA HIS A 650 21.48 35.12 -22.65
C HIS A 650 21.70 34.54 -21.25
N GLY A 651 20.63 34.30 -20.47
CA GLY A 651 20.69 33.62 -19.17
C GLY A 651 20.80 32.10 -19.26
N ALA A 652 20.32 31.49 -20.36
CA ALA A 652 20.38 30.05 -20.59
C ALA A 652 21.80 29.49 -20.84
N ASP A 653 22.01 28.24 -20.44
CA ASP A 653 23.26 27.50 -20.60
C ASP A 653 23.67 27.38 -22.09
N THR A 654 24.97 27.48 -22.38
CA THR A 654 25.47 27.49 -23.76
C THR A 654 25.15 26.18 -24.51
N ASN A 655 25.16 25.03 -23.85
CA ASN A 655 24.83 23.75 -24.46
C ASN A 655 23.33 23.64 -24.75
N VAL A 656 22.49 24.14 -23.82
CA VAL A 656 21.03 24.23 -24.02
C VAL A 656 20.74 25.10 -25.23
N ARG A 657 21.35 26.29 -25.31
CA ARG A 657 21.19 27.22 -26.43
C ARG A 657 21.67 26.64 -27.76
N ILE A 658 22.82 25.97 -27.79
CA ILE A 658 23.29 25.23 -28.97
C ILE A 658 22.26 24.18 -29.40
N SER A 659 21.70 23.40 -28.47
CA SER A 659 20.69 22.39 -28.83
C SER A 659 19.40 23.01 -29.37
N LEU A 660 18.90 24.07 -28.73
CA LEU A 660 17.68 24.77 -29.17
C LEU A 660 17.86 25.50 -30.50
N LEU A 661 19.06 26.05 -30.80
CA LEU A 661 19.38 26.58 -32.13
C LEU A 661 19.39 25.48 -33.21
N ASN A 662 19.84 24.27 -32.88
CA ASN A 662 19.74 23.13 -33.81
C ASN A 662 18.26 22.71 -34.02
N SER A 663 17.43 22.67 -32.98
CA SER A 663 15.97 22.42 -33.11
C SER A 663 15.25 23.53 -33.89
N LEU A 664 15.65 24.80 -33.72
CA LEU A 664 15.17 25.91 -34.55
C LEU A 664 15.53 25.71 -36.03
N ALA A 665 16.72 25.18 -36.32
CA ALA A 665 17.13 24.85 -37.68
C ALA A 665 16.31 23.69 -38.27
N GLU A 666 16.04 22.62 -37.52
CA GLU A 666 15.20 21.51 -38.00
C GLU A 666 13.73 21.91 -38.16
N SER A 667 13.22 22.80 -37.30
CA SER A 667 11.92 23.47 -37.47
C SER A 667 11.89 24.32 -38.74
N GLY A 668 12.90 25.16 -38.97
CA GLY A 668 13.02 26.04 -40.15
C GLY A 668 13.01 25.26 -41.47
N LYS A 669 13.71 24.12 -41.54
CA LYS A 669 13.67 23.21 -42.71
C LYS A 669 12.28 22.66 -43.02
N GLN A 670 11.43 22.45 -42.00
CA GLN A 670 10.11 21.85 -42.17
C GLN A 670 9.02 22.86 -42.53
N MET A 671 9.02 24.05 -41.91
CA MET A 671 7.91 25.02 -42.03
C MET A 671 8.28 26.40 -42.61
N GLY A 672 9.56 26.59 -42.94
CA GLY A 672 10.14 27.89 -43.27
C GLY A 672 10.27 28.79 -42.04
N ASN A 673 10.52 30.08 -42.29
CA ASN A 673 10.58 31.11 -41.25
C ASN A 673 9.17 31.55 -40.81
N ARG A 674 8.93 31.47 -39.50
CA ARG A 674 7.73 31.97 -38.79
C ARG A 674 8.06 32.96 -37.68
N LEU A 675 9.34 33.30 -37.49
CA LEU A 675 9.80 34.20 -36.44
C LEU A 675 9.36 35.65 -36.67
N THR A 676 9.18 36.39 -35.58
CA THR A 676 8.98 37.84 -35.65
C THR A 676 10.31 38.55 -35.88
N ARG A 677 10.26 39.84 -36.28
CA ARG A 677 11.46 40.67 -36.45
C ARG A 677 12.36 40.68 -35.22
N PHE A 678 11.80 40.63 -34.01
CA PHE A 678 12.54 40.64 -32.76
C PHE A 678 13.48 39.43 -32.60
N GLN A 679 12.99 38.20 -32.86
CA GLN A 679 13.84 37.00 -32.82
C GLN A 679 14.82 36.97 -33.99
N LEU A 680 14.45 37.48 -35.18
CA LEU A 680 15.34 37.55 -36.34
C LEU A 680 16.53 38.49 -36.09
N ASP A 681 16.29 39.67 -35.54
CA ASP A 681 17.34 40.65 -35.28
C ASP A 681 18.23 40.21 -34.10
N LYS A 682 17.67 39.55 -33.07
CA LYS A 682 18.45 38.82 -32.04
C LYS A 682 19.33 37.72 -32.64
N LEU A 683 18.80 36.89 -33.55
CA LEU A 683 19.55 35.80 -34.19
C LEU A 683 20.70 36.35 -35.04
N ARG A 684 20.44 37.40 -35.83
CA ARG A 684 21.47 38.13 -36.59
C ARG A 684 22.57 38.69 -35.69
N GLN A 685 22.20 39.31 -34.58
CA GLN A 685 23.18 39.78 -33.59
C GLN A 685 24.00 38.61 -33.05
N LEU A 686 23.37 37.49 -32.67
CA LEU A 686 24.09 36.32 -32.15
C LEU A 686 25.07 35.74 -33.17
N VAL A 687 24.70 35.64 -34.46
CA VAL A 687 25.61 35.21 -35.54
C VAL A 687 26.80 36.18 -35.70
N LYS A 688 26.62 37.48 -35.43
CA LYS A 688 27.69 38.50 -35.50
C LYS A 688 28.56 38.59 -34.24
N THR A 689 28.10 38.12 -33.08
CA THR A 689 28.77 38.36 -31.78
C THR A 689 28.99 37.10 -30.94
N SER A 690 28.96 35.91 -31.53
CA SER A 690 29.34 34.66 -30.86
C SER A 690 30.42 33.91 -31.63
N ASP A 691 31.14 33.05 -30.92
CA ASP A 691 32.23 32.24 -31.44
C ASP A 691 31.93 30.73 -31.29
N GLY A 692 32.72 29.90 -31.97
CA GLY A 692 32.71 28.44 -31.82
C GLY A 692 31.37 27.77 -32.12
N ASP A 693 31.04 26.73 -31.37
CA ASP A 693 29.85 25.89 -31.62
C ASP A 693 28.52 26.65 -31.49
N LEU A 694 28.48 27.72 -30.67
CA LEU A 694 27.31 28.61 -30.56
C LEU A 694 27.09 29.41 -31.85
N ALA A 695 28.18 29.94 -32.44
CA ALA A 695 28.13 30.63 -33.73
C ALA A 695 27.72 29.69 -34.87
N LEU A 696 28.27 28.46 -34.88
CA LEU A 696 27.92 27.43 -35.87
C LEU A 696 26.45 27.02 -35.77
N ALA A 697 25.91 26.87 -34.56
CA ALA A 697 24.50 26.59 -34.34
C ALA A 697 23.59 27.76 -34.76
N ALA A 698 23.99 29.01 -34.45
CA ALA A 698 23.25 30.21 -34.84
C ALA A 698 23.24 30.41 -36.38
N ALA A 699 24.38 30.20 -37.05
CA ALA A 699 24.49 30.26 -38.51
C ALA A 699 23.68 29.15 -39.19
N ARG A 700 23.66 27.94 -38.63
CA ARG A 700 22.80 26.84 -39.09
C ARG A 700 21.31 27.19 -38.98
N ALA A 701 20.88 27.83 -37.89
CA ALA A 701 19.51 28.30 -37.72
C ALA A 701 19.15 29.41 -38.72
N HIS A 702 20.02 30.42 -38.87
CA HIS A 702 19.85 31.51 -39.83
C HIS A 702 19.69 30.99 -41.28
N GLY A 703 20.58 30.10 -41.72
CA GLY A 703 20.52 29.49 -43.04
C GLY A 703 19.29 28.59 -43.25
N ALA A 704 18.90 27.80 -42.25
CA ALA A 704 17.72 26.94 -42.32
C ALA A 704 16.40 27.73 -42.37
N LEU A 705 16.35 28.90 -41.76
CA LEU A 705 15.24 29.86 -41.87
C LEU A 705 15.21 30.59 -43.22
N THR A 706 16.17 30.34 -44.13
CA THR A 706 16.25 30.93 -45.48
C THR A 706 16.26 32.46 -45.43
N LEU A 707 17.06 33.02 -44.52
CA LEU A 707 17.15 34.47 -44.31
C LEU A 707 18.01 35.17 -45.39
N PRO A 708 17.86 36.50 -45.58
CA PRO A 708 18.47 37.20 -46.70
C PRO A 708 20.00 37.11 -46.75
N SER A 709 20.56 36.86 -47.94
CA SER A 709 22.00 36.71 -48.16
C SER A 709 22.83 37.96 -47.83
N GLU A 710 22.19 39.14 -47.70
CA GLU A 710 22.85 40.38 -47.26
C GLU A 710 23.46 40.24 -45.85
N ASP A 711 22.80 39.48 -44.96
CA ASP A 711 23.33 39.18 -43.62
C ASP A 711 24.67 38.43 -43.74
N THR A 712 24.73 37.43 -44.63
CA THR A 712 25.94 36.63 -44.90
C THR A 712 27.02 37.43 -45.61
N VAL A 713 26.67 38.33 -46.55
CA VAL A 713 27.63 39.18 -47.25
C VAL A 713 28.33 40.14 -46.28
N SER A 714 27.61 40.71 -45.31
CA SER A 714 28.24 41.58 -44.31
C SER A 714 29.33 40.86 -43.48
N LEU A 715 29.15 39.57 -43.19
CA LEU A 715 30.13 38.72 -42.48
C LEU A 715 31.36 38.32 -43.32
N VAL A 716 31.42 38.71 -44.60
CA VAL A 716 32.50 38.37 -45.55
C VAL A 716 33.21 39.62 -46.08
N VAL A 717 32.62 40.81 -45.90
CA VAL A 717 33.09 42.08 -46.47
C VAL A 717 33.46 43.11 -45.38
N ASP A 718 32.84 43.03 -44.20
CA ASP A 718 33.17 43.84 -43.01
C ASP A 718 34.19 43.14 -42.10
#